data_AF-A0A1V6C3N9-F1
#
_entry.id   AF-A0A1V6C3N9-F1
#
_cell.length_a   1.000
_cell.length_b   1.000
_cell.length_c   1.000
_cell.angle_alpha   90.00
_cell.angle_beta   90.00
_cell.angle_gamma   90.00
#
_symmetry.space_group_name_H-M   'P 1'
#
loop_
_entity.id
_entity.type
_entity.pdbx_description
1 polymer ?
#
loop_
_entity_poly.entity_id
_entity_poly.type
_entity_poly.pdbx_seq_one_letter_code
_entity_poly.pdbx_strand_id
1 'polypeptide(L)'
;MAIKLLIKISLIAGLFFPATLTYAQQASASSLFLEGEQLRVAYEFERAKEAYTRAISLSGDSAFIARAQQRRVLCENGLILSNYVVRPHVLGRTVIPYREFFLFYDLSPSGSWALPPFELLSHVNDKGDTRLPFFYRATQDRIVFSAKDSASGSGWDLYMIQKKDILANGAFLWGPPVRLGPGINTPGNEIYPVLSSDGKTLYFSSNGLPGLGGMNLYVSRWDTKTQEWGLAENLGIPFSSTHNDLLYMLSDDSRYFYFTSDRAAPKDSLVLYKVEYESAPVKIRPASVKELREIAMMPLSGNKTRDREYGPKEAGMAVPDSILEKTREATAHYTQLTAAVRNLKVQVAGHEKKLDSLRKYYSSLTPEEDRRAIANTIREEEFVLMELQQSLRDTRKSAQSIEDLFLSHGVLPPVTTPASKSPASSASGLQEMDLFPVKQQLISLDSHLFEAPLPVVPPVNLEFRIEQESVIVPWENEPPGLYYRIQLFTVARKATISQLKGISPIFEVRAGNHYVYYAGQFYNYADAARALASVKRRGITGAIVVAYFQGKSIPVLEGRRREAQNKTAPEGVAAFHVYLGSNQIPPALISLVGELSDKDIIRVITGSGTDYFIGPFASASQAEELASVLREKGFDTVTVQQVTN
;
A
#
# COMPACT_ATOMS: atom_id res chain seq x y z
N MET A 1 -87.59 8.40 -39.42
CA MET A 1 -86.91 8.04 -40.68
C MET A 1 -86.79 9.32 -41.49
N ALA A 2 -85.90 10.25 -41.12
CA ALA A 2 -84.66 10.49 -41.87
C ALA A 2 -83.57 11.26 -41.06
N ILE A 3 -83.66 11.30 -39.71
CA ILE A 3 -82.67 11.96 -38.82
C ILE A 3 -82.00 10.93 -37.88
N LYS A 4 -81.82 9.68 -38.34
CA LYS A 4 -81.01 8.66 -37.63
C LYS A 4 -79.93 8.01 -38.51
N LEU A 5 -79.76 8.47 -39.76
CA LEU A 5 -78.75 7.94 -40.70
C LEU A 5 -77.53 8.86 -40.88
N LEU A 6 -77.57 10.14 -40.43
CA LEU A 6 -76.43 11.06 -40.55
C LEU A 6 -75.47 11.06 -39.34
N ILE A 7 -75.84 10.46 -38.20
CA ILE A 7 -74.96 10.42 -37.01
C ILE A 7 -74.05 9.18 -37.00
N LYS A 8 -74.30 8.19 -37.88
CA LYS A 8 -73.45 6.98 -38.00
C LYS A 8 -72.33 7.08 -39.03
N ILE A 9 -72.22 8.18 -39.79
CA ILE A 9 -71.12 8.38 -40.76
C ILE A 9 -70.02 9.34 -40.23
N SER A 10 -70.27 10.11 -39.18
CA SER A 10 -69.22 10.96 -38.55
C SER A 10 -68.45 10.30 -37.39
N LEU A 11 -68.66 9.01 -37.11
CA LEU A 11 -67.94 8.30 -36.03
C LEU A 11 -66.89 7.27 -36.51
N ILE A 12 -66.49 7.32 -37.79
CA ILE A 12 -65.41 6.47 -38.35
C ILE A 12 -64.23 7.30 -38.89
N ALA A 13 -64.27 8.63 -38.78
CA ALA A 13 -63.22 9.53 -39.33
C ALA A 13 -62.40 10.26 -38.25
N GLY A 14 -62.24 9.67 -37.06
CA GLY A 14 -61.59 10.32 -35.90
C GLY A 14 -60.53 9.48 -35.18
N LEU A 15 -59.98 8.45 -35.83
CA LEU A 15 -58.91 7.60 -35.28
C LEU A 15 -57.82 7.35 -36.34
N PHE A 16 -57.30 8.43 -36.93
CA PHE A 16 -55.96 8.44 -37.48
C PHE A 16 -55.14 9.38 -36.61
N PHE A 17 -54.57 8.84 -35.53
CA PHE A 17 -53.33 9.39 -35.01
C PHE A 17 -52.36 9.48 -36.19
N PRO A 18 -51.77 10.64 -36.52
CA PRO A 18 -50.47 10.59 -37.15
C PRO A 18 -49.57 10.03 -36.05
N ALA A 19 -49.28 8.73 -36.14
CA ALA A 19 -48.06 8.20 -35.60
C ALA A 19 -46.95 8.99 -36.29
N THR A 20 -46.59 10.13 -35.70
CA THR A 20 -45.26 10.69 -35.88
C THR A 20 -44.35 9.61 -35.35
N LEU A 21 -43.94 8.73 -36.26
CA LEU A 21 -42.68 8.02 -36.19
C LEU A 21 -41.61 9.10 -36.08
N THR A 22 -41.44 9.66 -34.88
CA THR A 22 -40.11 9.99 -34.40
C THR A 22 -39.38 8.67 -34.45
N TYR A 23 -38.68 8.44 -35.56
CA TYR A 23 -37.63 7.46 -35.67
C TYR A 23 -36.59 7.90 -34.63
N ALA A 24 -36.83 7.55 -33.37
CA ALA A 24 -35.82 7.62 -32.32
C ALA A 24 -34.75 6.66 -32.80
N GLN A 25 -33.74 7.21 -33.48
CA GLN A 25 -32.60 6.48 -34.00
C GLN A 25 -32.09 5.64 -32.84
N GLN A 26 -32.30 4.33 -32.90
CA GLN A 26 -32.02 3.44 -31.78
C GLN A 26 -30.51 3.50 -31.56
N ALA A 27 -30.09 4.20 -30.51
CA ALA A 27 -28.69 4.50 -30.28
C ALA A 27 -27.89 3.19 -30.25
N SER A 28 -26.89 3.08 -31.11
CA SER A 28 -26.01 1.90 -31.16
C SER A 28 -25.19 1.79 -29.88
N ALA A 29 -24.74 0.58 -29.53
CA ALA A 29 -23.88 0.35 -28.36
C ALA A 29 -22.65 1.29 -28.35
N SER A 30 -22.01 1.48 -29.51
CA SER A 30 -20.86 2.39 -29.65
C SER A 30 -21.24 3.86 -29.43
N SER A 31 -22.41 4.31 -29.90
CA SER A 31 -22.86 5.69 -29.69
C SER A 31 -23.14 5.98 -28.21
N LEU A 32 -23.75 5.04 -27.49
CA LEU A 32 -23.99 5.15 -26.04
C LEU A 32 -22.69 5.09 -25.24
N PHE A 33 -21.70 4.32 -25.69
CA PHE A 33 -20.38 4.31 -25.06
C PHE A 33 -19.71 5.68 -25.20
N LEU A 34 -19.77 6.30 -26.39
CA LEU A 34 -19.21 7.62 -26.63
C LEU A 34 -19.95 8.71 -25.82
N GLU A 35 -21.28 8.63 -25.74
CA GLU A 35 -22.09 9.49 -24.87
C GLU A 35 -21.66 9.34 -23.40
N GLY A 36 -21.48 8.10 -22.93
CA GLY A 36 -20.97 7.82 -21.58
C GLY A 36 -19.60 8.44 -21.32
N GLU A 37 -18.69 8.43 -22.29
CA GLU A 37 -17.37 9.08 -22.14
C GLU A 37 -17.49 10.61 -22.03
N GLN A 38 -18.31 11.22 -22.88
CA GLN A 38 -18.57 12.67 -22.83
C GLN A 38 -19.17 13.08 -21.48
N LEU A 39 -20.17 12.34 -21.00
CA LEU A 39 -20.81 12.58 -19.71
C LEU A 39 -19.84 12.38 -18.54
N ARG A 40 -19.01 11.33 -18.59
CA ARG A 40 -18.01 11.06 -17.55
C ARG A 40 -17.02 12.21 -17.45
N VAL A 41 -16.43 12.63 -18.58
CA VAL A 41 -15.50 13.78 -18.63
C VAL A 41 -16.16 15.08 -18.16
N ALA A 42 -17.48 15.21 -18.35
CA ALA A 42 -18.28 16.32 -17.86
C ALA A 42 -18.68 16.20 -16.37
N TYR A 43 -18.21 15.19 -15.64
CA TYR A 43 -18.55 14.88 -14.24
C TYR A 43 -20.02 14.49 -14.00
N GLU A 44 -20.74 14.10 -15.06
CA GLU A 44 -22.13 13.63 -15.00
C GLU A 44 -22.16 12.11 -14.79
N PHE A 45 -21.57 11.66 -13.68
CA PHE A 45 -21.26 10.24 -13.46
C PHE A 45 -22.49 9.33 -13.42
N GLU A 46 -23.63 9.75 -12.86
CA GLU A 46 -24.85 8.91 -12.89
C GLU A 46 -25.33 8.69 -14.34
N ARG A 47 -25.44 9.76 -15.13
CA ARG A 47 -25.87 9.68 -16.52
C ARG A 47 -24.89 8.86 -17.35
N ALA A 48 -23.59 9.04 -17.12
CA ALA A 48 -22.55 8.24 -17.76
C ALA A 48 -22.70 6.74 -17.43
N LYS A 49 -22.93 6.40 -16.15
CA LYS A 49 -23.16 5.03 -15.68
C LYS A 49 -24.35 4.38 -16.38
N GLU A 50 -25.45 5.13 -16.53
CA GLU A 50 -26.64 4.69 -17.25
C GLU A 50 -26.34 4.44 -18.74
N ALA A 51 -25.64 5.37 -19.40
CA ALA A 51 -25.24 5.22 -20.80
C ALA A 51 -24.38 3.97 -21.03
N TYR A 52 -23.38 3.72 -20.18
CA TYR A 52 -22.57 2.49 -20.25
C TYR A 52 -23.39 1.22 -19.99
N THR A 53 -24.33 1.27 -19.06
CA THR A 53 -25.20 0.13 -18.74
C THR A 53 -26.08 -0.23 -19.94
N ARG A 54 -26.63 0.77 -20.62
CA ARG A 54 -27.39 0.58 -21.87
C ARG A 54 -26.48 0.08 -22.99
N ALA A 55 -25.27 0.62 -23.14
CA ALA A 55 -24.29 0.15 -24.13
C ALA A 55 -23.95 -1.34 -23.94
N ILE A 56 -23.76 -1.78 -22.69
CA ILE A 56 -23.52 -3.19 -22.34
C ILE A 56 -24.69 -4.07 -22.77
N SER A 57 -25.94 -3.65 -22.51
CA SER A 57 -27.13 -4.44 -22.86
C SER A 57 -27.36 -4.61 -24.37
N LEU A 58 -26.77 -3.76 -25.21
CA LEU A 58 -26.95 -3.75 -26.67
C LEU A 58 -25.81 -4.42 -27.44
N SER A 59 -24.72 -4.79 -26.78
CA SER A 59 -23.57 -5.44 -27.41
C SER A 59 -23.49 -6.91 -27.02
N GLY A 60 -23.17 -7.77 -27.98
CA GLY A 60 -22.78 -9.16 -27.73
C GLY A 60 -21.25 -9.38 -27.67
N ASP A 61 -20.46 -8.33 -27.91
CA ASP A 61 -19.00 -8.40 -27.91
C ASP A 61 -18.45 -8.33 -26.48
N SER A 62 -17.90 -9.44 -26.00
CA SER A 62 -17.30 -9.57 -24.67
C SER A 62 -16.19 -8.56 -24.38
N ALA A 63 -15.37 -8.20 -25.37
CA ALA A 63 -14.28 -7.24 -25.18
C ALA A 63 -14.81 -5.82 -25.02
N PHE A 64 -15.84 -5.47 -25.80
CA PHE A 64 -16.56 -4.21 -25.65
C PHE A 64 -17.28 -4.13 -24.28
N ILE A 65 -17.96 -5.20 -23.87
CA ILE A 65 -18.66 -5.26 -22.58
C ILE A 65 -17.69 -5.06 -21.42
N ALA A 66 -16.54 -5.75 -21.42
CA ALA A 66 -15.52 -5.60 -20.37
C ALA A 66 -15.02 -4.15 -20.28
N ARG A 67 -14.78 -3.50 -21.43
CA ARG A 67 -14.39 -2.09 -21.49
C ARG A 67 -15.46 -1.16 -20.93
N ALA A 68 -16.73 -1.36 -21.31
CA ALA A 68 -17.85 -0.56 -20.82
C ALA A 68 -18.09 -0.77 -19.32
N GLN A 69 -17.91 -2.00 -18.81
CA GLN A 69 -17.95 -2.29 -17.37
C GLN A 69 -16.84 -1.56 -16.62
N GLN A 70 -15.61 -1.55 -17.14
CA GLN A 70 -14.52 -0.79 -16.54
C GLN A 70 -14.88 0.70 -16.46
N ARG A 71 -15.43 1.29 -17.52
CA ARG A 71 -15.88 2.70 -17.51
C ARG A 71 -17.02 2.96 -16.53
N ARG A 72 -17.93 2.01 -16.36
CA ARG A 72 -18.99 2.08 -15.35
C ARG A 72 -18.42 2.13 -13.94
N VAL A 73 -17.41 1.31 -13.61
CA VAL A 73 -16.73 1.31 -12.30
C VAL A 73 -16.04 2.66 -12.04
N LEU A 74 -15.43 3.28 -13.06
CA LEU A 74 -14.87 4.64 -12.91
C LEU A 74 -15.95 5.68 -12.57
N CYS A 75 -17.17 5.54 -13.09
CA CYS A 75 -18.28 6.41 -12.74
C CYS A 75 -18.74 6.20 -11.30
N GLU A 76 -18.79 4.95 -10.83
CA GLU A 76 -19.12 4.61 -9.43
C GLU A 76 -18.09 5.23 -8.47
N ASN A 77 -16.80 5.12 -8.78
CA ASN A 77 -15.75 5.81 -8.03
C ASN A 77 -15.94 7.34 -8.06
N GLY A 78 -16.31 7.90 -9.20
CA GLY A 78 -16.56 9.34 -9.33
C GLY A 78 -17.74 9.84 -8.51
N LEU A 79 -18.81 9.04 -8.37
CA LEU A 79 -19.92 9.35 -7.47
C LEU A 79 -19.47 9.39 -6.01
N ILE A 80 -18.59 8.47 -5.60
CA ILE A 80 -18.04 8.47 -4.24
C ILE A 80 -17.15 9.68 -4.01
N LEU A 81 -16.23 9.96 -4.94
CA LEU A 81 -15.23 11.04 -4.84
C LEU A 81 -15.83 12.44 -4.99
N SER A 82 -17.01 12.58 -5.60
CA SER A 82 -17.70 13.86 -5.78
C SER A 82 -18.62 14.25 -4.62
N ASN A 83 -18.90 13.34 -3.68
CA ASN A 83 -19.75 13.64 -2.52
C ASN A 83 -19.18 14.75 -1.63
N TYR A 84 -17.87 14.78 -1.46
CA TYR A 84 -17.17 15.72 -0.61
C TYR A 84 -15.86 16.14 -1.26
N VAL A 85 -15.79 17.40 -1.67
CA VAL A 85 -14.65 17.98 -2.40
C VAL A 85 -14.10 19.18 -1.66
N VAL A 86 -12.88 19.57 -2.00
CA VAL A 86 -12.22 20.77 -1.44
C VAL A 86 -12.23 21.90 -2.48
N ARG A 87 -12.31 23.15 -2.02
CA ARG A 87 -12.04 24.33 -2.85
C ARG A 87 -10.61 24.81 -2.59
N PRO A 88 -9.62 24.41 -3.41
CA PRO A 88 -8.25 24.82 -3.20
C PRO A 88 -8.05 26.30 -3.53
N HIS A 89 -7.13 26.95 -2.81
CA HIS A 89 -6.68 28.29 -3.14
C HIS A 89 -5.58 28.21 -4.21
N VAL A 90 -5.99 28.28 -5.47
CA VAL A 90 -5.10 28.22 -6.63
C VAL A 90 -4.45 29.58 -6.83
N LEU A 91 -3.15 29.65 -6.55
CA LEU A 91 -2.36 30.88 -6.60
C LEU A 91 -1.91 31.23 -8.02
N GLY A 92 -1.64 30.22 -8.83
CA GLY A 92 -1.16 30.41 -10.19
C GLY A 92 -1.29 29.16 -11.03
N ARG A 93 -1.35 29.35 -12.33
CA ARG A 93 -1.27 28.25 -13.30
C ARG A 93 -0.62 28.71 -14.59
N THR A 94 0.06 27.80 -15.27
CA THR A 94 0.77 28.09 -16.52
C THR A 94 0.78 26.85 -17.42
N VAL A 95 0.81 27.06 -18.74
CA VAL A 95 0.85 25.98 -19.72
C VAL A 95 2.30 25.66 -20.04
N ILE A 96 2.66 24.38 -19.99
CA ILE A 96 4.02 23.89 -20.22
C ILE A 96 4.03 22.68 -21.16
N PRO A 97 5.14 22.43 -21.87
CA PRO A 97 5.24 21.28 -22.79
C PRO A 97 5.18 19.93 -22.06
N TYR A 98 4.43 18.96 -22.58
CA TYR A 98 4.26 17.65 -21.95
C TYR A 98 5.58 16.89 -21.77
N ARG A 99 6.52 16.96 -22.72
CA ARG A 99 7.74 16.11 -22.69
C ARG A 99 8.73 16.45 -21.58
N GLU A 100 8.78 17.71 -21.16
CA GLU A 100 9.79 18.23 -20.22
C GLU A 100 9.13 18.90 -19.01
N PHE A 101 7.85 18.62 -18.77
CA PHE A 101 7.03 19.35 -17.81
C PHE A 101 7.60 19.36 -16.39
N PHE A 102 8.23 18.25 -15.98
CA PHE A 102 8.84 18.09 -14.66
C PHE A 102 9.93 19.15 -14.40
N LEU A 103 10.63 19.61 -15.45
CA LEU A 103 11.66 20.64 -15.32
C LEU A 103 11.09 22.01 -14.94
N PHE A 104 9.79 22.25 -15.08
CA PHE A 104 9.18 23.57 -14.87
C PHE A 104 8.71 23.80 -13.41
N TYR A 105 8.98 22.88 -12.49
CA TYR A 105 8.62 23.05 -11.10
C TYR A 105 9.59 24.04 -10.41
N ASP A 106 9.07 24.94 -9.57
CA ASP A 106 9.89 25.88 -8.80
C ASP A 106 10.19 25.31 -7.40
N LEU A 107 11.36 24.67 -7.25
CA LEU A 107 11.70 23.80 -6.11
C LEU A 107 13.08 24.10 -5.51
N SER A 108 13.67 25.28 -5.76
CA SER A 108 15.03 25.57 -5.27
C SER A 108 15.04 25.82 -3.74
N PRO A 109 15.91 25.18 -2.92
CA PRO A 109 16.88 24.12 -3.20
C PRO A 109 16.51 22.78 -2.51
N SER A 110 15.37 22.18 -2.85
CA SER A 110 14.92 20.89 -2.30
C SER A 110 15.68 19.67 -2.81
N GLY A 111 16.29 19.76 -3.99
CA GLY A 111 16.79 18.62 -4.77
C GLY A 111 16.83 18.90 -6.26
N SER A 112 17.02 17.85 -7.06
CA SER A 112 17.16 17.93 -8.52
C SER A 112 16.46 16.77 -9.23
N TRP A 113 16.06 16.97 -10.48
CA TRP A 113 15.58 15.89 -11.33
C TRP A 113 16.73 15.00 -11.80
N ALA A 114 16.53 13.69 -11.72
CA ALA A 114 17.48 12.69 -12.22
C ALA A 114 16.77 11.61 -13.04
N LEU A 115 17.51 10.98 -13.95
CA LEU A 115 17.05 9.76 -14.62
C LEU A 115 17.64 8.54 -13.92
N PRO A 116 16.90 7.42 -13.85
CA PRO A 116 17.46 6.16 -13.36
C PRO A 116 18.62 5.72 -14.29
N PRO A 117 19.79 5.38 -13.73
CA PRO A 117 20.90 4.79 -14.50
C PRO A 117 20.51 3.44 -15.11
N PHE A 118 21.17 3.05 -16.20
CA PHE A 118 20.89 1.79 -16.88
C PHE A 118 21.21 0.58 -16.01
N GLU A 119 22.26 0.70 -15.20
CA GLU A 119 22.69 -0.32 -14.23
C GLU A 119 21.56 -0.60 -13.22
N LEU A 120 20.97 0.45 -12.65
CA LEU A 120 19.84 0.34 -11.73
C LEU A 120 18.62 -0.33 -12.38
N LEU A 121 18.31 0.03 -13.63
CA LEU A 121 17.19 -0.52 -14.39
C LEU A 121 17.38 -2.01 -14.74
N SER A 122 18.61 -2.42 -15.03
CA SER A 122 18.94 -3.82 -15.33
C SER A 122 18.59 -4.78 -14.18
N HIS A 123 18.68 -4.32 -12.93
CA HIS A 123 18.35 -5.10 -11.73
C HIS A 123 16.85 -5.38 -11.57
N VAL A 124 15.99 -4.69 -12.34
CA VAL A 124 14.53 -4.87 -12.32
C VAL A 124 14.01 -5.34 -13.68
N ASN A 125 14.87 -5.91 -14.52
CA ASN A 125 14.56 -6.38 -15.87
C ASN A 125 14.05 -5.27 -16.82
N ASP A 126 14.39 -4.01 -16.55
CA ASP A 126 14.09 -2.90 -17.46
C ASP A 126 15.29 -2.66 -18.38
N LYS A 127 15.03 -2.62 -19.70
CA LYS A 127 16.06 -2.37 -20.72
C LYS A 127 16.45 -0.89 -20.83
N GLY A 128 15.66 0.01 -20.21
CA GLY A 128 15.89 1.45 -20.26
C GLY A 128 15.49 2.11 -21.58
N ASP A 129 14.68 1.45 -22.42
CA ASP A 129 14.16 1.98 -23.69
C ASP A 129 13.40 3.30 -23.50
N THR A 130 12.75 3.46 -22.35
CA THR A 130 12.13 4.71 -21.90
C THR A 130 12.42 4.87 -20.42
N ARG A 131 12.84 6.06 -19.99
CA ARG A 131 13.16 6.34 -18.58
C ARG A 131 12.30 7.50 -18.10
N LEU A 132 11.63 7.31 -16.96
CA LEU A 132 10.91 8.40 -16.31
C LEU A 132 11.82 9.07 -15.27
N PRO A 133 11.83 10.41 -15.22
CA PRO A 133 12.60 11.11 -14.21
C PRO A 133 11.99 10.89 -12.83
N PHE A 134 12.86 10.92 -11.82
CA PHE A 134 12.48 10.98 -10.42
C PHE A 134 13.13 12.19 -9.76
N PHE A 135 12.55 12.64 -8.65
CA PHE A 135 13.10 13.76 -7.89
C PHE A 135 14.11 13.24 -6.87
N TYR A 136 15.37 13.64 -7.00
CA TYR A 136 16.46 13.25 -6.12
C TYR A 136 16.73 14.33 -5.07
N ARG A 137 16.75 13.93 -3.79
CA ARG A 137 17.22 14.76 -2.68
C ARG A 137 18.42 14.10 -2.02
N ALA A 138 19.56 14.79 -1.98
CA ALA A 138 20.77 14.27 -1.33
C ALA A 138 20.61 14.03 0.18
N THR A 139 19.64 14.70 0.81
CA THR A 139 19.29 14.55 2.22
C THR A 139 18.47 13.30 2.52
N GLN A 140 17.95 12.61 1.51
CA GLN A 140 17.11 11.43 1.68
C GLN A 140 17.93 10.13 1.59
N ASP A 141 17.66 9.22 2.52
CA ASP A 141 18.26 7.88 2.53
C ASP A 141 17.52 6.87 1.65
N ARG A 142 16.44 7.28 0.99
CA ARG A 142 15.63 6.43 0.11
C ARG A 142 15.36 7.16 -1.19
N ILE A 143 15.46 6.43 -2.28
CA ILE A 143 15.02 6.87 -3.60
C ILE A 143 13.90 5.95 -4.04
N VAL A 144 12.81 6.55 -4.54
CA VAL A 144 11.71 5.83 -5.17
C VAL A 144 11.69 6.23 -6.64
N PHE A 145 11.62 5.25 -7.55
CA PHE A 145 11.65 5.49 -8.99
C PHE A 145 10.67 4.55 -9.71
N SER A 146 10.34 4.91 -10.95
CA SER A 146 9.49 4.10 -11.84
C SER A 146 10.33 3.32 -12.83
N ALA A 147 10.00 2.04 -13.02
CA ALA A 147 10.63 1.17 -14.02
C ALA A 147 9.61 0.18 -14.58
N LYS A 148 9.87 -0.37 -15.76
CA LYS A 148 9.08 -1.45 -16.37
C LYS A 148 9.72 -2.79 -16.08
N ASP A 149 8.96 -3.68 -15.44
CA ASP A 149 9.40 -5.07 -15.33
C ASP A 149 9.08 -5.82 -16.62
N SER A 150 10.08 -5.90 -17.51
CA SER A 150 9.90 -6.59 -18.79
C SER A 150 9.63 -8.10 -18.64
N ALA A 151 9.86 -8.69 -17.46
CA ALA A 151 9.68 -10.11 -17.22
C ALA A 151 8.28 -10.45 -16.68
N SER A 152 7.67 -9.60 -15.86
CA SER A 152 6.32 -9.82 -15.32
C SER A 152 5.20 -9.38 -16.27
N GLY A 153 5.53 -8.55 -17.28
CA GLY A 153 4.54 -7.98 -18.20
C GLY A 153 3.60 -6.97 -17.54
N SER A 154 3.93 -6.51 -16.32
CA SER A 154 3.28 -5.35 -15.69
C SER A 154 3.60 -4.07 -16.47
N GLY A 155 2.81 -3.03 -16.24
CA GLY A 155 3.09 -1.71 -16.78
C GLY A 155 4.31 -1.07 -16.12
N TRP A 156 4.22 0.21 -15.82
CA TRP A 156 5.20 0.86 -14.94
C TRP A 156 4.94 0.53 -13.48
N ASP A 157 5.96 0.11 -12.76
CA ASP A 157 5.92 -0.18 -11.32
C ASP A 157 6.84 0.77 -10.54
N LEU A 158 6.54 0.96 -9.25
CA LEU A 158 7.40 1.68 -8.33
C LEU A 158 8.36 0.75 -7.58
N TYR A 159 9.63 1.16 -7.56
CA TYR A 159 10.72 0.51 -6.86
C TYR A 159 11.39 1.47 -5.90
N MET A 160 12.00 0.94 -4.85
CA MET A 160 12.74 1.70 -3.85
C MET A 160 14.13 1.14 -3.65
N ILE A 161 15.12 2.02 -3.59
CA ILE A 161 16.47 1.72 -3.08
C ILE A 161 16.72 2.50 -1.80
N GLN A 162 17.55 1.94 -0.93
CA GLN A 162 17.93 2.55 0.33
C GLN A 162 19.45 2.72 0.39
N LYS A 163 19.88 3.90 0.85
CA LYS A 163 21.28 4.24 1.08
C LYS A 163 21.85 3.34 2.17
N LYS A 164 22.99 2.72 1.89
CA LYS A 164 23.69 1.82 2.80
C LYS A 164 24.86 2.51 3.49
N ASP A 165 25.67 3.23 2.73
CA ASP A 165 26.86 3.87 3.26
C ASP A 165 27.28 5.09 2.42
N ILE A 166 28.24 5.85 2.93
CA ILE A 166 28.95 6.93 2.25
C ILE A 166 30.41 6.51 2.12
N LEU A 167 30.87 6.36 0.88
CA LEU A 167 32.24 5.96 0.57
C LEU A 167 33.23 7.09 0.87
N ALA A 168 34.51 6.75 1.06
CA ALA A 168 35.57 7.70 1.40
C ALA A 168 35.78 8.82 0.36
N ASN A 169 35.38 8.58 -0.89
CA ASN A 169 35.39 9.55 -1.98
C ASN A 169 34.15 10.48 -2.00
N GLY A 170 33.27 10.37 -1.01
CA GLY A 170 32.02 11.12 -0.93
C GLY A 170 30.85 10.55 -1.74
N ALA A 171 31.05 9.44 -2.47
CA ALA A 171 29.98 8.77 -3.21
C ALA A 171 29.04 8.01 -2.26
N PHE A 172 27.81 7.79 -2.68
CA PHE A 172 26.82 7.04 -1.90
C PHE A 172 26.74 5.60 -2.40
N LEU A 173 26.77 4.65 -1.46
CA LEU A 173 26.51 3.24 -1.72
C LEU A 173 25.02 2.96 -1.50
N TRP A 174 24.35 2.46 -2.54
CA TRP A 174 22.92 2.14 -2.52
C TRP A 174 22.68 0.64 -2.50
N GLY A 175 21.63 0.18 -1.82
CA GLY A 175 21.19 -1.21 -1.83
C GLY A 175 20.41 -1.61 -3.10
N PRO A 176 20.13 -2.91 -3.29
CA PRO A 176 19.37 -3.40 -4.45
C PRO A 176 17.94 -2.82 -4.48
N PRO A 177 17.34 -2.64 -5.67
CA PRO A 177 15.97 -2.15 -5.81
C PRO A 177 14.95 -3.17 -5.31
N VAL A 178 13.98 -2.70 -4.52
CA VAL A 178 12.87 -3.49 -3.99
C VAL A 178 11.57 -2.99 -4.61
N ARG A 179 10.81 -3.90 -5.23
CA ARG A 179 9.48 -3.60 -5.78
C ARG A 179 8.52 -3.28 -4.64
N LEU A 180 7.77 -2.17 -4.73
CA LEU A 180 6.78 -1.83 -3.71
C LEU A 180 5.59 -2.80 -3.71
N GLY A 181 4.93 -2.93 -2.57
CA GLY A 181 3.87 -3.91 -2.33
C GLY A 181 2.58 -3.68 -3.13
N PRO A 182 1.62 -4.64 -3.08
CA PRO A 182 0.38 -4.62 -3.87
C PRO A 182 -0.62 -3.52 -3.46
N GLY A 183 -0.36 -2.83 -2.34
CA GLY A 183 -1.11 -1.63 -1.94
C GLY A 183 -0.73 -0.37 -2.73
N ILE A 184 0.35 -0.44 -3.52
CA ILE A 184 0.84 0.62 -4.40
C ILE A 184 0.86 0.13 -5.84
N ASN A 185 1.62 -0.95 -6.10
CA ASN A 185 1.83 -1.46 -7.45
C ASN A 185 0.64 -2.34 -7.88
N THR A 186 0.13 -2.08 -9.07
CA THR A 186 -1.05 -2.73 -9.65
C THR A 186 -0.71 -3.31 -11.02
N PRO A 187 -1.65 -4.00 -11.70
CA PRO A 187 -1.47 -4.34 -13.11
C PRO A 187 -1.45 -3.12 -14.06
N GLY A 188 -1.77 -1.93 -13.56
CA GLY A 188 -1.72 -0.67 -14.31
C GLY A 188 -0.31 -0.08 -14.37
N ASN A 189 -0.25 1.24 -14.52
CA ASN A 189 0.98 2.02 -14.49
C ASN A 189 0.98 2.89 -13.24
N GLU A 190 2.03 2.76 -12.43
CA GLU A 190 2.39 3.67 -11.36
C GLU A 190 3.65 4.45 -11.74
N ILE A 191 3.53 5.77 -11.82
CA ILE A 191 4.59 6.66 -12.34
C ILE A 191 4.76 7.92 -11.52
N TYR A 192 5.89 8.60 -11.75
CA TYR A 192 6.23 9.90 -11.18
C TYR A 192 6.14 9.95 -9.65
N PRO A 193 6.83 9.03 -8.93
CA PRO A 193 6.88 9.04 -7.48
C PRO A 193 7.64 10.27 -6.98
N VAL A 194 7.10 10.90 -5.94
CA VAL A 194 7.73 11.99 -5.21
C VAL A 194 7.63 11.69 -3.73
N LEU A 195 8.79 11.56 -3.10
CA LEU A 195 8.89 11.43 -1.65
C LEU A 195 8.81 12.83 -1.03
N SER A 196 8.01 13.01 0.00
CA SER A 196 8.00 14.22 0.84
C SER A 196 9.37 14.47 1.47
N SER A 197 9.65 15.72 1.84
CA SER A 197 10.95 16.13 2.41
C SER A 197 11.32 15.34 3.68
N ASP A 198 10.33 14.97 4.49
CA ASP A 198 10.52 14.14 5.69
C ASP A 198 10.66 12.63 5.42
N GLY A 199 10.50 12.19 4.17
CA GLY A 199 10.60 10.81 3.77
C GLY A 199 9.40 9.92 4.14
N LYS A 200 8.34 10.46 4.76
CA LYS A 200 7.25 9.64 5.33
C LYS A 200 6.03 9.50 4.44
N THR A 201 5.90 10.38 3.46
CA THR A 201 4.76 10.42 2.54
C THR A 201 5.25 10.27 1.11
N LEU A 202 4.67 9.33 0.37
CA LEU A 202 4.93 9.08 -1.04
C LEU A 202 3.71 9.51 -1.86
N TYR A 203 3.92 10.44 -2.77
CA TYR A 203 2.95 10.84 -3.78
C TYR A 203 3.31 10.19 -5.10
N PHE A 204 2.32 9.73 -5.86
CA PHE A 204 2.55 9.14 -7.19
C PHE A 204 1.29 9.22 -8.03
N SER A 205 1.41 8.89 -9.32
CA SER A 205 0.28 8.86 -10.25
C SER A 205 -0.01 7.42 -10.65
N SER A 206 -1.27 6.97 -10.64
CA SER A 206 -1.67 5.62 -11.06
C SER A 206 -2.90 5.64 -11.98
N ASN A 207 -2.97 4.70 -12.93
CA ASN A 207 -4.18 4.37 -13.69
C ASN A 207 -4.75 2.97 -13.40
N GLY A 208 -4.16 2.24 -12.45
CA GLY A 208 -4.62 0.89 -12.06
C GLY A 208 -5.37 0.86 -10.71
N LEU A 209 -5.16 1.87 -9.86
CA LEU A 209 -5.90 2.02 -8.60
C LEU A 209 -7.32 2.61 -8.81
N PRO A 210 -8.24 2.46 -7.84
CA PRO A 210 -9.59 3.04 -7.93
C PRO A 210 -9.57 4.57 -8.08
N GLY A 211 -10.11 5.05 -9.19
CA GLY A 211 -10.09 6.46 -9.57
C GLY A 211 -11.16 6.83 -10.58
N LEU A 212 -11.00 8.00 -11.19
CA LEU A 212 -11.92 8.67 -12.12
C LEU A 212 -11.64 8.35 -13.59
N GLY A 213 -10.54 7.66 -13.89
CA GLY A 213 -9.99 7.41 -15.22
C GLY A 213 -8.79 8.30 -15.53
N GLY A 214 -8.05 7.98 -16.60
CA GLY A 214 -6.75 8.59 -16.83
C GLY A 214 -5.74 8.23 -15.74
N MET A 215 -4.70 9.04 -15.59
CA MET A 215 -3.79 8.99 -14.44
C MET A 215 -4.37 9.82 -13.29
N ASN A 216 -4.41 9.27 -12.07
CA ASN A 216 -4.88 9.98 -10.88
C ASN A 216 -3.80 10.04 -9.81
N LEU A 217 -3.90 11.01 -8.90
CA LEU A 217 -2.90 11.27 -7.87
C LEU A 217 -3.22 10.49 -6.59
N TYR A 218 -2.20 9.83 -6.05
CA TYR A 218 -2.30 8.99 -4.87
C TYR A 218 -1.31 9.36 -3.76
N VAL A 219 -1.85 9.15 -2.57
CA VAL A 219 -1.35 9.15 -1.20
C VAL A 219 -0.82 7.85 -0.62
N SER A 220 0.46 7.60 -0.35
CA SER A 220 0.84 6.51 0.57
C SER A 220 1.72 7.01 1.70
N ARG A 221 1.55 6.41 2.89
CA ARG A 221 2.27 6.77 4.12
C ARG A 221 3.15 5.61 4.54
N TRP A 222 4.39 5.93 4.89
CA TRP A 222 5.36 4.99 5.41
C TRP A 222 4.99 4.60 6.84
N ASP A 223 4.80 3.32 7.09
CA ASP A 223 4.67 2.79 8.44
C ASP A 223 6.06 2.46 8.98
N THR A 224 6.52 3.27 9.95
CA THR A 224 7.83 3.08 10.57
C THR A 224 7.94 1.79 11.38
N LYS A 225 6.81 1.18 11.78
CA LYS A 225 6.78 -0.07 12.55
C LYS A 225 6.92 -1.29 11.66
N THR A 226 6.17 -1.34 10.55
CA THR A 226 6.24 -2.47 9.61
C THR A 226 7.35 -2.30 8.58
N GLN A 227 7.91 -1.10 8.44
CA GLN A 227 8.83 -0.73 7.35
C GLN A 227 8.24 -0.99 5.96
N GLU A 228 6.94 -0.74 5.83
CA GLU A 228 6.20 -0.90 4.59
C GLU A 228 5.40 0.38 4.28
N TRP A 229 5.04 0.53 3.02
CA TRP A 229 4.09 1.56 2.61
C TRP A 229 2.66 1.09 2.85
N GLY A 230 1.83 1.97 3.41
CA GLY A 230 0.41 1.74 3.58
C GLY A 230 -0.37 1.69 2.25
N LEU A 231 -1.67 1.38 2.36
CA LEU A 231 -2.58 1.41 1.21
C LEU A 231 -2.64 2.81 0.58
N ALA A 232 -2.58 2.86 -0.75
CA ALA A 232 -2.67 4.10 -1.48
C ALA A 232 -4.09 4.71 -1.43
N GLU A 233 -4.17 5.99 -1.08
CA GLU A 233 -5.40 6.78 -0.99
C GLU A 233 -5.46 7.78 -2.15
N ASN A 234 -6.58 7.81 -2.90
CA ASN A 234 -6.76 8.81 -3.96
C ASN A 234 -6.92 10.22 -3.34
N LEU A 235 -6.22 11.23 -3.87
CA LEU A 235 -6.31 12.62 -3.39
C LEU A 235 -7.70 13.26 -3.62
N GLY A 236 -8.53 12.65 -4.47
CA GLY A 236 -9.91 13.07 -4.72
C GLY A 236 -10.03 14.36 -5.53
N ILE A 237 -11.28 14.81 -5.75
CA ILE A 237 -11.57 16.01 -6.51
C ILE A 237 -11.30 17.25 -5.63
N PRO A 238 -10.58 18.28 -6.14
CA PRO A 238 -10.24 18.49 -7.55
C PRO A 238 -8.82 18.04 -7.95
N PHE A 239 -8.02 17.45 -7.07
CA PHE A 239 -6.64 17.10 -7.41
C PHE A 239 -6.57 15.96 -8.43
N SER A 240 -7.37 14.92 -8.26
CA SER A 240 -7.64 13.89 -9.26
C SER A 240 -8.88 14.24 -10.09
N SER A 241 -8.84 13.93 -11.38
CA SER A 241 -9.83 14.24 -12.39
C SER A 241 -10.06 13.07 -13.34
N THR A 242 -10.98 13.25 -14.29
CA THR A 242 -11.22 12.27 -15.34
C THR A 242 -10.16 12.22 -16.43
N HIS A 243 -9.13 13.07 -16.32
CA HIS A 243 -8.01 13.21 -17.25
C HIS A 243 -6.70 12.72 -16.61
N ASN A 244 -5.54 13.09 -17.15
CA ASN A 244 -4.24 12.71 -16.62
C ASN A 244 -3.70 13.77 -15.66
N ASP A 245 -3.69 13.42 -14.37
CA ASP A 245 -3.10 14.21 -13.30
C ASP A 245 -1.80 13.58 -12.85
N LEU A 246 -0.72 14.35 -12.93
CA LEU A 246 0.64 13.84 -12.82
C LEU A 246 1.46 14.65 -11.81
N LEU A 247 2.37 13.94 -11.15
CA LEU A 247 3.51 14.49 -10.41
C LEU A 247 3.09 15.54 -9.36
N TYR A 248 2.47 15.07 -8.27
CA TYR A 248 2.20 15.91 -7.11
C TYR A 248 3.47 16.11 -6.28
N MET A 249 3.78 17.35 -5.93
CA MET A 249 4.94 17.70 -5.11
C MET A 249 4.60 18.80 -4.11
N LEU A 250 4.83 18.51 -2.83
CA LEU A 250 4.73 19.49 -1.75
C LEU A 250 6.03 20.32 -1.68
N SER A 251 5.93 21.63 -1.46
CA SER A 251 7.08 22.46 -1.16
C SER A 251 7.69 22.06 0.19
N ASP A 252 9.01 22.20 0.35
CA ASP A 252 9.67 21.72 1.58
C ASP A 252 9.18 22.46 2.83
N ASP A 253 8.75 23.72 2.69
CA ASP A 253 8.15 24.53 3.74
C ASP A 253 6.66 24.22 4.00
N SER A 254 6.08 23.28 3.24
CA SER A 254 4.66 22.90 3.31
C SER A 254 3.69 24.06 3.17
N ARG A 255 4.08 25.17 2.51
CA ARG A 255 3.16 26.28 2.21
C ARG A 255 2.38 26.09 0.93
N TYR A 256 2.95 25.37 -0.02
CA TYR A 256 2.37 25.19 -1.35
C TYR A 256 2.56 23.75 -1.83
N PHE A 257 1.78 23.37 -2.82
CA PHE A 257 2.08 22.20 -3.62
C PHE A 257 1.89 22.51 -5.10
N TYR A 258 2.53 21.67 -5.90
CA TYR A 258 2.52 21.72 -7.35
C TYR A 258 2.03 20.39 -7.89
N PHE A 259 1.29 20.43 -8.98
CA PHE A 259 1.00 19.26 -9.79
C PHE A 259 0.65 19.69 -11.22
N THR A 260 0.64 18.74 -12.13
CA THR A 260 0.26 18.98 -13.53
C THR A 260 -0.98 18.22 -13.93
N SER A 261 -1.73 18.78 -14.88
CA SER A 261 -2.91 18.13 -15.45
C SER A 261 -3.12 18.52 -16.91
N ASP A 262 -3.62 17.60 -17.73
CA ASP A 262 -4.05 17.86 -19.10
C ASP A 262 -5.53 18.30 -19.22
N ARG A 263 -6.29 18.36 -18.10
CA ARG A 263 -7.74 18.68 -18.09
C ARG A 263 -8.13 20.00 -18.76
N ALA A 264 -7.21 20.97 -18.79
CA ALA A 264 -7.40 22.30 -19.37
C ALA A 264 -6.22 22.67 -20.29
N ALA A 265 -5.46 21.68 -20.73
CA ALA A 265 -4.26 21.90 -21.53
C ALA A 265 -4.58 21.81 -23.04
N PRO A 266 -3.90 22.61 -23.87
CA PRO A 266 -3.80 22.34 -25.29
C PRO A 266 -3.17 20.97 -25.55
N LYS A 267 -3.33 20.46 -26.78
CA LYS A 267 -2.66 19.23 -27.21
C LYS A 267 -1.15 19.30 -26.97
N ASP A 268 -0.56 18.17 -26.57
CA ASP A 268 0.88 18.01 -26.29
C ASP A 268 1.43 18.93 -25.17
N SER A 269 0.54 19.47 -24.33
CA SER A 269 0.88 20.36 -23.21
C SER A 269 0.23 19.88 -21.91
N LEU A 270 0.70 20.43 -20.79
CA LEU A 270 0.10 20.28 -19.46
C LEU A 270 -0.11 21.66 -18.84
N VAL A 271 -1.05 21.76 -17.91
CA VAL A 271 -1.16 22.93 -17.02
C VAL A 271 -0.47 22.60 -15.72
N LEU A 272 0.54 23.38 -15.34
CA LEU A 272 1.16 23.37 -14.02
C LEU A 272 0.37 24.29 -13.09
N TYR A 273 -0.06 23.75 -11.95
CA TYR A 273 -0.77 24.48 -10.91
C TYR A 273 0.16 24.72 -9.72
N LYS A 274 0.11 25.93 -9.16
CA LYS A 274 0.64 26.27 -7.84
C LYS A 274 -0.54 26.55 -6.92
N VAL A 275 -0.62 25.82 -5.82
CA VAL A 275 -1.76 25.85 -4.91
C VAL A 275 -1.27 26.02 -3.48
N GLU A 276 -1.97 26.81 -2.69
CA GLU A 276 -1.73 26.90 -1.24
C GLU A 276 -2.04 25.55 -0.57
N TYR A 277 -1.11 25.09 0.26
CA TYR A 277 -1.30 23.86 1.01
C TYR A 277 -2.06 24.14 2.31
N GLU A 278 -3.16 23.42 2.50
CA GLU A 278 -3.90 23.39 3.75
C GLU A 278 -3.83 21.98 4.33
N SER A 279 -3.45 21.87 5.61
CA SER A 279 -3.28 20.57 6.27
C SER A 279 -4.61 19.86 6.55
N ALA A 280 -5.70 20.64 6.74
CA ALA A 280 -7.03 20.13 7.05
C ALA A 280 -8.13 20.92 6.31
N PRO A 281 -8.18 20.83 4.97
CA PRO A 281 -9.13 21.60 4.19
C PRO A 281 -10.58 21.22 4.47
N VAL A 282 -11.44 22.23 4.55
CA VAL A 282 -12.88 22.04 4.71
C VAL A 282 -13.44 21.37 3.46
N LYS A 283 -14.01 20.19 3.65
CA LYS A 283 -14.72 19.48 2.59
C LYS A 283 -16.16 19.98 2.51
N ILE A 284 -16.60 20.28 1.30
CA ILE A 284 -17.97 20.69 1.00
C ILE A 284 -18.64 19.67 0.08
N ARG A 285 -19.95 19.53 0.20
CA ARG A 285 -20.76 18.83 -0.79
C ARG A 285 -21.16 19.81 -1.88
N PRO A 286 -20.79 19.58 -3.15
CA PRO A 286 -21.27 20.42 -4.25
C PRO A 286 -22.79 20.39 -4.33
N ALA A 287 -23.43 21.55 -4.48
CA ALA A 287 -24.87 21.71 -4.63
C ALA A 287 -25.36 21.26 -6.02
N SER A 288 -24.46 21.20 -7.02
CA SER A 288 -24.80 20.73 -8.37
C SER A 288 -23.59 20.16 -9.11
N VAL A 289 -23.84 19.40 -10.19
CA VAL A 289 -22.77 18.94 -11.09
C VAL A 289 -22.03 20.13 -11.74
N LYS A 290 -22.73 21.24 -11.99
CA LYS A 290 -22.12 22.46 -12.49
C LYS A 290 -21.07 23.01 -11.51
N GLU A 291 -21.42 23.10 -10.23
CA GLU A 291 -20.49 23.55 -9.19
C GLU A 291 -19.32 22.57 -9.01
N LEU A 292 -19.57 21.26 -9.05
CA LEU A 292 -18.52 20.24 -9.03
C LEU A 292 -17.54 20.44 -10.19
N ARG A 293 -18.05 20.69 -11.40
CA ARG A 293 -17.24 20.95 -12.60
C ARG A 293 -16.42 22.23 -12.45
N GLU A 294 -17.01 23.30 -11.93
CA GLU A 294 -16.30 24.55 -11.65
C GLU A 294 -15.15 24.34 -10.65
N ILE A 295 -15.39 23.58 -9.57
CA ILE A 295 -14.35 23.23 -8.58
C ILE A 295 -13.25 22.38 -9.24
N ALA A 296 -13.64 21.36 -10.02
CA ALA A 296 -12.72 20.47 -10.72
C ALA A 296 -11.86 21.19 -11.77
N MET A 297 -12.32 22.30 -12.33
CA MET A 297 -11.52 23.12 -13.26
C MET A 297 -10.48 24.00 -12.59
N MET A 298 -10.45 24.04 -11.24
CA MET A 298 -9.43 24.73 -10.46
C MET A 298 -9.19 26.18 -10.96
N PRO A 299 -10.22 27.03 -10.95
CA PRO A 299 -10.08 28.42 -11.33
C PRO A 299 -9.08 29.12 -10.42
N LEU A 300 -8.37 30.11 -10.99
CA LEU A 300 -7.52 30.99 -10.19
C LEU A 300 -8.35 31.62 -9.06
N SER A 301 -7.78 31.62 -7.86
CA SER A 301 -8.37 32.34 -6.76
C SER A 301 -8.12 33.82 -6.99
N GLY A 302 -9.13 34.55 -7.44
CA GLY A 302 -8.98 36.00 -7.69
C GLY A 302 -8.61 36.75 -6.41
N ASN A 303 -7.98 37.91 -6.57
CA ASN A 303 -7.56 38.87 -5.55
C ASN A 303 -8.76 39.54 -4.82
N LYS A 304 -9.77 38.76 -4.44
CA LYS A 304 -10.69 39.18 -3.40
C LYS A 304 -9.91 39.05 -2.12
N THR A 305 -9.53 40.20 -1.58
CA THR A 305 -9.26 40.40 -0.16
C THR A 305 -10.14 39.49 0.68
N ARG A 306 -9.66 39.14 1.88
CA ARG A 306 -10.42 38.47 2.94
C ARG A 306 -11.67 39.25 3.42
N ASP A 307 -12.29 40.05 2.54
CA ASP A 307 -13.55 40.76 2.71
C ASP A 307 -14.63 40.11 1.83
N ARG A 308 -15.09 38.96 2.28
CA ARG A 308 -16.53 38.68 2.28
C ARG A 308 -16.83 38.35 3.73
N GLU A 309 -17.16 39.35 4.54
CA GLU A 309 -18.56 39.77 4.68
C GLU A 309 -19.49 38.57 4.46
N TYR A 310 -19.57 37.69 5.46
CA TYR A 310 -20.86 37.15 5.85
C TYR A 310 -21.68 38.31 6.44
N GLY A 311 -22.09 39.23 5.57
CA GLY A 311 -22.99 40.34 5.86
C GLY A 311 -24.41 39.97 5.41
N PRO A 312 -25.45 40.26 6.20
CA PRO A 312 -26.67 39.45 6.26
C PRO A 312 -27.80 40.00 5.41
N LYS A 313 -28.60 39.12 4.78
CA LYS A 313 -30.06 39.26 4.57
C LYS A 313 -30.62 37.83 4.44
N GLU A 314 -31.56 37.33 5.24
CA GLU A 314 -32.68 37.98 5.91
C GLU A 314 -32.91 37.47 7.35
N ALA A 315 -33.44 38.36 8.18
CA ALA A 315 -34.07 38.24 9.49
C ALA A 315 -33.97 36.90 10.26
N GLY A 316 -33.50 37.02 11.50
CA GLY A 316 -33.48 35.94 12.48
C GLY A 316 -34.86 35.30 12.67
N MET A 317 -34.88 33.98 12.59
CA MET A 317 -35.50 33.23 13.67
C MET A 317 -34.36 32.85 14.60
N ALA A 318 -34.34 33.43 15.81
CA ALA A 318 -33.72 32.71 16.91
C ALA A 318 -34.31 31.30 16.87
N VAL A 319 -33.45 30.28 16.79
CA VAL A 319 -33.85 28.88 16.79
C VAL A 319 -34.84 28.72 17.95
N PRO A 320 -36.14 28.48 17.70
CA PRO A 320 -37.15 28.44 18.76
C PRO A 320 -36.67 27.51 19.87
N ASP A 321 -36.98 27.81 21.14
CA ASP A 321 -36.55 26.95 22.26
C ASP A 321 -36.97 25.49 22.06
N SER A 322 -38.08 25.26 21.34
CA SER A 322 -38.53 23.93 20.92
C SER A 322 -37.60 23.21 19.94
N ILE A 323 -36.86 23.94 19.09
CA ILE A 323 -35.81 23.40 18.23
C ILE A 323 -34.51 23.20 19.01
N LEU A 324 -34.17 24.09 19.96
CA LEU A 324 -33.02 23.89 20.85
C LEU A 324 -33.18 22.64 21.74
N GLU A 325 -34.38 22.41 22.27
CA GLU A 325 -34.72 21.22 23.06
C GLU A 325 -34.74 19.96 22.20
N LYS A 326 -35.36 20.01 21.00
CA LYS A 326 -35.26 18.92 20.00
C LYS A 326 -33.83 18.64 19.57
N THR A 327 -32.98 19.65 19.42
CA THR A 327 -31.55 19.46 19.08
C THR A 327 -30.76 18.89 20.24
N ARG A 328 -31.12 19.15 21.51
CA ARG A 328 -30.49 18.49 22.67
C ARG A 328 -30.84 17.01 22.75
N GLU A 329 -32.12 16.67 22.60
CA GLU A 329 -32.58 15.28 22.52
C GLU A 329 -31.97 14.58 21.31
N ALA A 330 -31.97 15.23 20.14
CA ALA A 330 -31.33 14.73 18.94
C ALA A 330 -29.81 14.62 19.08
N THR A 331 -29.14 15.44 19.90
CA THR A 331 -27.69 15.36 20.14
C THR A 331 -27.33 14.16 21.01
N ALA A 332 -28.11 13.92 22.06
CA ALA A 332 -27.96 12.71 22.88
C ALA A 332 -28.26 11.45 22.06
N HIS A 333 -29.34 11.47 21.27
CA HIS A 333 -29.72 10.38 20.38
C HIS A 333 -28.71 10.16 19.25
N TYR A 334 -28.14 11.23 18.68
CA TYR A 334 -27.08 11.15 17.66
C TYR A 334 -25.79 10.55 18.22
N THR A 335 -25.42 10.91 19.46
CA THR A 335 -24.28 10.32 20.16
C THR A 335 -24.50 8.83 20.42
N GLN A 336 -25.73 8.44 20.77
CA GLN A 336 -26.12 7.04 20.91
C GLN A 336 -26.12 6.30 19.56
N LEU A 337 -26.61 6.91 18.48
CA LEU A 337 -26.64 6.33 17.14
C LEU A 337 -25.24 6.17 16.54
N THR A 338 -24.34 7.13 16.73
CA THR A 338 -22.95 7.03 16.27
C THR A 338 -22.18 5.95 17.05
N ALA A 339 -22.43 5.84 18.35
CA ALA A 339 -21.96 4.73 19.16
C ALA A 339 -22.57 3.38 18.71
N ALA A 340 -23.86 3.34 18.38
CA ALA A 340 -24.56 2.17 17.87
C ALA A 340 -24.06 1.76 16.48
N VAL A 341 -23.79 2.70 15.57
CA VAL A 341 -23.15 2.45 14.26
C VAL A 341 -21.77 1.86 14.45
N ARG A 342 -20.98 2.40 15.40
CA ARG A 342 -19.67 1.82 15.73
C ARG A 342 -19.81 0.40 16.27
N ASN A 343 -20.80 0.15 17.12
CA ASN A 343 -21.06 -1.18 17.69
C ASN A 343 -21.57 -2.17 16.62
N LEU A 344 -22.55 -1.79 15.81
CA LEU A 344 -23.08 -2.59 14.71
C LEU A 344 -22.02 -2.91 13.66
N LYS A 345 -21.09 -1.98 13.34
CA LYS A 345 -19.92 -2.28 12.47
C LYS A 345 -19.05 -3.38 13.06
N VAL A 346 -18.86 -3.36 14.37
CA VAL A 346 -18.10 -4.39 15.08
C VAL A 346 -18.86 -5.72 15.09
N GLN A 347 -20.19 -5.71 15.29
CA GLN A 347 -21.02 -6.92 15.24
C GLN A 347 -21.08 -7.54 13.84
N VAL A 348 -21.27 -6.73 12.79
CA VAL A 348 -21.25 -7.18 11.38
C VAL A 348 -19.90 -7.83 11.02
N ALA A 349 -18.79 -7.17 11.32
CA ALA A 349 -17.45 -7.74 11.09
C ALA A 349 -17.24 -9.04 11.89
N GLY A 350 -17.88 -9.15 13.06
CA GLY A 350 -17.91 -10.37 13.87
C GLY A 350 -18.66 -11.53 13.21
N HIS A 351 -19.88 -11.29 12.74
CA HIS A 351 -20.70 -12.32 12.08
C HIS A 351 -20.13 -12.72 10.71
N GLU A 352 -19.57 -11.79 9.92
CA GLU A 352 -18.84 -12.11 8.67
C GLU A 352 -17.70 -13.09 8.92
N LYS A 353 -16.91 -12.83 9.97
CA LYS A 353 -15.81 -13.71 10.39
C LYS A 353 -16.34 -15.05 10.89
N LYS A 354 -17.50 -15.09 11.57
CA LYS A 354 -18.14 -16.34 12.04
C LYS A 354 -18.64 -17.19 10.88
N LEU A 355 -19.26 -16.57 9.88
CA LEU A 355 -19.76 -17.19 8.66
C LEU A 355 -18.67 -17.84 7.83
N ASP A 356 -17.59 -17.09 7.60
CA ASP A 356 -16.39 -17.55 6.88
C ASP A 356 -15.75 -18.74 7.60
N SER A 357 -15.91 -18.75 8.91
CA SER A 357 -15.64 -19.84 9.84
C SER A 357 -16.40 -21.13 9.57
N LEU A 358 -17.73 -21.01 9.62
CA LEU A 358 -18.66 -22.13 9.48
C LEU A 358 -18.62 -22.73 8.07
N ARG A 359 -18.48 -21.89 7.02
CA ARG A 359 -18.32 -22.35 5.62
C ARG A 359 -17.05 -23.19 5.42
N LYS A 360 -15.93 -22.80 6.03
CA LYS A 360 -14.68 -23.61 6.04
C LYS A 360 -14.85 -24.94 6.78
N TYR A 361 -15.64 -24.93 7.86
CA TYR A 361 -15.96 -26.14 8.62
C TYR A 361 -16.89 -27.09 7.85
N TYR A 362 -17.95 -26.59 7.22
CA TYR A 362 -18.87 -27.33 6.36
C TYR A 362 -18.15 -28.09 5.23
N SER A 363 -17.17 -27.46 4.59
CA SER A 363 -16.36 -28.10 3.53
C SER A 363 -15.46 -29.23 4.01
N SER A 364 -15.22 -29.35 5.32
CA SER A 364 -14.29 -30.33 5.91
C SER A 364 -14.94 -31.59 6.50
N LEU A 365 -16.27 -31.59 6.66
CA LEU A 365 -17.00 -32.73 7.24
C LEU A 365 -17.26 -33.82 6.20
N THR A 366 -17.38 -35.10 6.59
CA THR A 366 -17.64 -36.24 5.70
C THR A 366 -18.99 -36.94 5.87
N PRO A 367 -19.58 -37.10 7.08
CA PRO A 367 -20.94 -37.63 7.23
C PRO A 367 -22.01 -36.63 6.75
N GLU A 368 -23.03 -37.11 6.02
CA GLU A 368 -24.10 -36.28 5.44
C GLU A 368 -25.02 -35.63 6.49
N GLU A 369 -25.23 -36.29 7.62
CA GLU A 369 -26.12 -35.80 8.70
C GLU A 369 -25.52 -34.59 9.43
N ASP A 370 -24.21 -34.61 9.69
CA ASP A 370 -23.46 -33.50 10.31
C ASP A 370 -23.32 -32.28 9.39
N ARG A 371 -23.19 -32.52 8.07
CA ARG A 371 -23.17 -31.44 7.08
C ARG A 371 -24.51 -30.68 7.07
N ARG A 372 -25.65 -31.37 7.15
CA ARG A 372 -26.97 -30.72 7.16
C ARG A 372 -27.17 -29.81 8.38
N ALA A 373 -26.71 -30.22 9.56
CA ALA A 373 -26.77 -29.39 10.76
C ALA A 373 -25.93 -28.10 10.63
N ILE A 374 -24.70 -28.21 10.11
CA ILE A 374 -23.83 -27.05 9.88
C ILE A 374 -24.34 -26.15 8.74
N ALA A 375 -24.93 -26.70 7.68
CA ALA A 375 -25.57 -25.92 6.63
C ALA A 375 -26.73 -25.05 7.17
N ASN A 376 -27.58 -25.62 8.03
CA ASN A 376 -28.66 -24.86 8.66
C ASN A 376 -28.12 -23.74 9.57
N THR A 377 -27.05 -24.01 10.30
CA THR A 377 -26.38 -23.01 11.16
C THR A 377 -25.72 -21.89 10.35
N ILE A 378 -25.11 -22.21 9.19
CA ILE A 378 -24.59 -21.20 8.26
C ILE A 378 -25.73 -20.31 7.76
N ARG A 379 -26.86 -20.92 7.36
CA ARG A 379 -28.02 -20.19 6.86
C ARG A 379 -28.62 -19.26 7.92
N GLU A 380 -28.68 -19.70 9.17
CA GLU A 380 -29.13 -18.87 10.30
C GLU A 380 -28.16 -17.71 10.57
N GLU A 381 -26.85 -17.94 10.57
CA GLU A 381 -25.85 -16.88 10.76
C GLU A 381 -25.78 -15.91 9.56
N GLU A 382 -26.06 -16.39 8.34
CA GLU A 382 -26.20 -15.57 7.14
C GLU A 382 -27.41 -14.65 7.27
N PHE A 383 -28.52 -15.18 7.77
CA PHE A 383 -29.72 -14.41 8.04
C PHE A 383 -29.48 -13.33 9.13
N VAL A 384 -28.83 -13.68 10.25
CA VAL A 384 -28.47 -12.72 11.30
C VAL A 384 -27.49 -11.66 10.80
N LEU A 385 -26.52 -12.03 9.96
CA LEU A 385 -25.60 -11.07 9.34
C LEU A 385 -26.35 -10.10 8.41
N MET A 386 -27.31 -10.59 7.62
CA MET A 386 -28.16 -9.75 6.79
C MET A 386 -28.99 -8.77 7.63
N GLU A 387 -29.55 -9.22 8.76
CA GLU A 387 -30.29 -8.36 9.69
C GLU A 387 -29.37 -7.31 10.37
N LEU A 388 -28.15 -7.68 10.77
CA LEU A 388 -27.18 -6.74 11.37
C LEU A 388 -26.66 -5.73 10.36
N GLN A 389 -26.41 -6.13 9.11
CA GLN A 389 -26.04 -5.22 8.04
C GLN A 389 -27.21 -4.29 7.68
N GLN A 390 -28.44 -4.79 7.70
CA GLN A 390 -29.64 -3.97 7.51
C GLN A 390 -29.82 -2.98 8.65
N SER A 391 -29.72 -3.43 9.91
CA SER A 391 -29.74 -2.57 11.10
C SER A 391 -28.61 -1.53 11.10
N LEU A 392 -27.41 -1.89 10.65
CA LEU A 392 -26.31 -0.95 10.46
C LEU A 392 -26.62 0.10 9.40
N ARG A 393 -27.21 -0.31 8.26
CA ARG A 393 -27.65 0.62 7.21
C ARG A 393 -28.75 1.56 7.73
N ASP A 394 -29.73 1.04 8.44
CA ASP A 394 -30.87 1.80 8.97
C ASP A 394 -30.45 2.73 10.11
N THR A 395 -29.57 2.27 11.01
CA THR A 395 -28.99 3.09 12.09
C THR A 395 -28.09 4.18 11.52
N ARG A 396 -27.32 3.88 10.47
CA ARG A 396 -26.51 4.89 9.77
C ARG A 396 -27.39 5.91 9.04
N LYS A 397 -28.47 5.46 8.41
CA LYS A 397 -29.47 6.34 7.78
C LYS A 397 -30.17 7.22 8.81
N SER A 398 -30.43 6.70 10.01
CA SER A 398 -31.02 7.45 11.13
C SER A 398 -30.01 8.42 11.76
N ALA A 399 -28.73 8.07 11.86
CA ALA A 399 -27.68 8.99 12.28
C ALA A 399 -27.53 10.13 11.27
N GLN A 400 -27.53 9.77 9.98
CA GLN A 400 -27.43 10.68 8.87
C GLN A 400 -28.66 11.61 8.77
N SER A 401 -29.88 11.13 9.05
CA SER A 401 -31.06 12.02 9.05
C SER A 401 -31.03 13.05 10.19
N ILE A 402 -30.38 12.72 11.31
CA ILE A 402 -30.14 13.67 12.40
C ILE A 402 -28.99 14.63 12.06
N GLU A 403 -27.94 14.15 11.38
CA GLU A 403 -26.91 15.04 10.79
C GLU A 403 -27.54 16.02 9.79
N ASP A 404 -28.42 15.54 8.91
CA ASP A 404 -29.17 16.37 7.96
C ASP A 404 -30.13 17.34 8.68
N LEU A 405 -30.72 16.95 9.82
CA LEU A 405 -31.50 17.83 10.69
C LEU A 405 -30.61 18.94 11.30
N PHE A 406 -29.43 18.60 11.80
CA PHE A 406 -28.47 19.55 12.35
C PHE A 406 -27.97 20.54 11.28
N LEU A 407 -27.68 20.03 10.09
CA LEU A 407 -27.22 20.82 8.95
C LEU A 407 -28.32 21.72 8.40
N SER A 408 -29.57 21.25 8.32
CA SER A 408 -30.71 22.07 7.86
C SER A 408 -31.07 23.20 8.83
N HIS A 409 -30.74 23.06 10.11
CA HIS A 409 -30.97 24.08 11.14
C HIS A 409 -29.71 24.87 11.53
N GLY A 410 -28.56 24.61 10.88
CA GLY A 410 -27.30 25.32 11.12
C GLY A 410 -26.67 25.07 12.49
N VAL A 411 -26.97 23.93 13.14
CA VAL A 411 -26.42 23.55 14.44
C VAL A 411 -25.30 22.54 14.23
N LEU A 412 -24.13 22.75 14.85
CA LEU A 412 -23.00 21.83 14.75
C LEU A 412 -23.12 20.69 15.79
N PRO A 413 -22.87 19.42 15.44
CA PRO A 413 -22.73 18.36 16.43
C PRO A 413 -21.49 18.60 17.31
N PRO A 414 -21.54 18.36 18.63
CA PRO A 414 -20.40 18.59 19.51
C PRO A 414 -19.22 17.67 19.15
N VAL A 415 -18.05 18.28 18.95
CA VAL A 415 -16.79 17.59 18.67
C VAL A 415 -16.14 17.18 20.00
N THR A 416 -15.82 15.90 20.19
CA THR A 416 -14.90 15.46 21.24
C THR A 416 -13.47 15.44 20.69
N THR A 417 -12.64 16.41 21.10
CA THR A 417 -11.20 16.48 20.74
C THR A 417 -10.32 16.53 21.99
N PRO A 418 -9.14 15.86 21.99
CA PRO A 418 -8.04 16.20 22.88
C PRO A 418 -7.06 17.17 22.20
N ALA A 419 -6.54 18.11 22.99
CA ALA A 419 -5.80 19.29 22.58
C ALA A 419 -4.29 19.08 22.32
N SER A 420 -3.71 19.93 21.46
CA SER A 420 -2.32 20.41 21.63
C SER A 420 -2.20 21.86 21.16
N LYS A 421 -1.26 22.60 21.77
CA LYS A 421 -1.18 24.06 21.90
C LYS A 421 0.01 24.65 21.12
N SER A 422 -0.24 25.84 20.54
CA SER A 422 0.65 27.01 20.37
C SER A 422 1.75 27.01 19.29
N PRO A 423 2.30 28.20 18.87
CA PRO A 423 1.70 29.55 18.74
C PRO A 423 1.98 30.22 17.36
N ALA A 424 1.32 31.36 17.13
CA ALA A 424 1.41 32.20 15.93
C ALA A 424 2.66 33.11 15.88
N SER A 425 3.08 33.50 14.66
CA SER A 425 3.68 34.82 14.43
C SER A 425 3.37 35.39 13.03
N SER A 426 2.93 36.65 13.08
CA SER A 426 2.85 37.77 12.13
C SER A 426 3.07 37.60 10.62
N ALA A 427 2.10 38.16 9.88
CA ALA A 427 2.10 38.44 8.45
C ALA A 427 3.05 39.59 8.05
N SER A 428 3.60 39.50 6.83
CA SER A 428 3.95 40.65 5.99
C SER A 428 3.63 40.30 4.52
N GLY A 429 3.19 41.31 3.76
CA GLY A 429 2.45 41.16 2.51
C GLY A 429 3.15 40.36 1.41
N LEU A 430 2.39 39.49 0.76
CA LEU A 430 2.79 38.82 -0.48
C LEU A 430 2.07 39.48 -1.65
N GLN A 431 2.87 40.20 -2.42
CA GLN A 431 2.58 40.64 -3.78
C GLN A 431 2.22 39.39 -4.61
N GLU A 432 1.16 39.47 -5.44
CA GLU A 432 0.81 38.42 -6.40
C GLU A 432 2.04 38.10 -7.25
N MET A 433 2.71 36.98 -6.94
CA MET A 433 3.80 36.48 -7.75
C MET A 433 3.20 35.74 -8.92
N ASP A 434 3.31 36.35 -10.11
CA ASP A 434 3.15 35.64 -11.36
C ASP A 434 4.00 34.35 -11.32
N LEU A 435 3.36 33.22 -11.58
CA LEU A 435 4.02 31.91 -11.63
C LEU A 435 4.93 31.87 -12.86
N PHE A 436 6.22 32.13 -12.68
CA PHE A 436 7.25 31.89 -13.69
C PHE A 436 7.90 30.53 -13.40
N PRO A 437 7.44 29.44 -14.02
CA PRO A 437 8.07 28.15 -13.82
C PRO A 437 9.54 28.22 -14.25
N VAL A 438 10.45 27.88 -13.34
CA VAL A 438 11.88 27.90 -13.62
C VAL A 438 12.24 26.57 -14.27
N LYS A 439 12.75 26.60 -15.51
CA LYS A 439 13.25 25.39 -16.16
C LYS A 439 14.53 24.92 -15.46
N GLN A 440 14.41 23.84 -14.70
CA GLN A 440 15.50 23.18 -14.00
C GLN A 440 16.37 22.35 -14.96
N GLN A 441 17.56 21.99 -14.48
CA GLN A 441 18.44 21.06 -15.17
C GLN A 441 18.27 19.65 -14.62
N LEU A 442 18.36 18.67 -15.53
CA LEU A 442 18.48 17.27 -15.17
C LEU A 442 19.92 16.98 -14.78
N ILE A 443 20.13 16.29 -13.66
CA ILE A 443 21.46 15.81 -13.26
C ILE A 443 21.67 14.37 -13.72
N SER A 444 22.93 14.04 -14.03
CA SER A 444 23.34 12.64 -14.19
C SER A 444 23.80 12.08 -12.85
N LEU A 445 23.45 10.81 -12.59
CA LEU A 445 23.86 10.10 -11.38
C LEU A 445 25.08 9.19 -11.59
N ASP A 446 25.78 9.31 -12.71
CA ASP A 446 26.92 8.46 -13.08
C ASP A 446 28.06 8.43 -12.03
N SER A 447 28.15 9.46 -11.16
CA SER A 447 29.13 9.54 -10.08
C SER A 447 28.70 8.85 -8.77
N HIS A 448 27.49 8.31 -8.69
CA HIS A 448 27.04 7.52 -7.56
C HIS A 448 27.27 6.04 -7.89
N LEU A 449 28.12 5.36 -7.10
CA LEU A 449 28.46 3.97 -7.34
C LEU A 449 27.23 3.08 -7.04
N PHE A 450 26.58 2.55 -8.08
CA PHE A 450 25.48 1.58 -7.95
C PHE A 450 26.03 0.14 -8.05
N GLU A 451 26.78 -0.30 -7.04
CA GLU A 451 27.08 -1.72 -6.86
C GLU A 451 26.09 -2.33 -5.87
N ALA A 452 25.10 -3.06 -6.39
CA ALA A 452 24.14 -3.79 -5.59
C ALA A 452 24.65 -5.23 -5.35
N PRO A 453 24.95 -5.64 -4.09
CA PRO A 453 25.18 -7.05 -3.79
C PRO A 453 23.88 -7.85 -4.04
N LEU A 454 24.02 -9.14 -4.39
CA LEU A 454 22.91 -10.10 -4.42
C LEU A 454 22.08 -9.97 -3.12
N PRO A 455 20.74 -10.11 -3.17
CA PRO A 455 19.90 -9.89 -2.00
C PRO A 455 20.30 -10.83 -0.85
N VAL A 456 20.81 -10.23 0.24
CA VAL A 456 20.92 -10.88 1.55
C VAL A 456 19.56 -10.76 2.24
N VAL A 457 18.95 -11.91 2.56
CA VAL A 457 17.75 -11.96 3.42
C VAL A 457 18.11 -11.40 4.80
N PRO A 458 17.41 -10.38 5.34
CA PRO A 458 17.83 -9.71 6.57
C PRO A 458 17.68 -10.60 7.82
N PRO A 459 18.57 -10.48 8.82
CA PRO A 459 18.40 -11.14 10.10
C PRO A 459 17.26 -10.47 10.87
N VAL A 460 16.20 -11.23 11.10
CA VAL A 460 15.08 -10.84 11.95
C VAL A 460 15.58 -10.71 13.40
N ASN A 461 15.25 -9.64 14.13
CA ASN A 461 15.60 -9.54 15.56
C ASN A 461 14.72 -10.48 16.40
N LEU A 462 15.33 -11.61 16.79
CA LEU A 462 14.67 -12.72 17.49
C LEU A 462 14.56 -12.54 19.02
N GLU A 463 15.09 -11.45 19.58
CA GLU A 463 15.18 -11.25 21.04
C GLU A 463 13.83 -10.90 21.66
N PHE A 464 13.49 -11.62 22.74
CA PHE A 464 12.23 -11.47 23.45
C PHE A 464 12.13 -10.12 24.14
N ARG A 465 11.03 -9.42 23.87
CA ARG A 465 10.72 -8.11 24.41
C ARG A 465 9.21 -7.95 24.54
N ILE A 466 8.82 -7.03 25.41
CA ILE A 466 7.41 -6.64 25.59
C ILE A 466 7.31 -5.17 25.20
N GLU A 467 6.73 -4.95 24.04
CA GLU A 467 6.53 -3.65 23.41
C GLU A 467 5.08 -3.21 23.54
N GLN A 468 4.75 -2.07 22.93
CA GLN A 468 3.37 -1.57 22.89
C GLN A 468 2.50 -2.40 21.92
N GLU A 469 3.10 -2.92 20.85
CA GLU A 469 2.45 -3.77 19.85
C GLU A 469 3.36 -4.93 19.47
N SER A 470 2.77 -6.08 19.17
CA SER A 470 3.52 -7.29 18.84
C SER A 470 3.98 -7.28 17.39
N VAL A 471 5.25 -7.60 17.17
CA VAL A 471 5.84 -7.75 15.83
C VAL A 471 5.81 -9.23 15.46
N ILE A 472 5.06 -9.55 14.40
CA ILE A 472 5.00 -10.92 13.84
C ILE A 472 6.11 -11.04 12.80
N VAL A 473 6.86 -12.12 12.89
CA VAL A 473 7.98 -12.40 11.98
C VAL A 473 7.75 -13.73 11.26
N PRO A 474 8.15 -13.85 9.98
CA PRO A 474 7.95 -15.08 9.21
C PRO A 474 8.72 -16.27 9.83
N TRP A 475 8.17 -17.48 9.69
CA TRP A 475 8.80 -18.72 10.15
C TRP A 475 9.92 -19.17 9.19
N GLU A 476 10.96 -18.35 9.05
CA GLU A 476 12.07 -18.66 8.17
C GLU A 476 13.39 -18.35 8.90
N ASN A 477 14.36 -19.26 8.79
CA ASN A 477 15.65 -19.33 9.50
C ASN A 477 15.61 -19.92 10.93
N GLU A 478 15.52 -21.24 11.05
CA GLU A 478 15.74 -21.97 12.31
C GLU A 478 17.24 -22.11 12.62
N PRO A 479 17.71 -21.78 13.85
CA PRO A 479 19.12 -21.93 14.19
C PRO A 479 19.50 -23.41 14.42
N PRO A 480 20.70 -23.85 14.02
CA PRO A 480 21.21 -25.17 14.39
C PRO A 480 21.50 -25.23 15.89
N GLY A 481 21.16 -26.34 16.55
CA GLY A 481 21.41 -26.54 17.99
C GLY A 481 20.18 -26.47 18.90
N LEU A 482 20.42 -26.31 20.19
CA LEU A 482 19.45 -26.24 21.28
C LEU A 482 18.98 -24.81 21.46
N TYR A 483 17.68 -24.61 21.38
CA TYR A 483 17.04 -23.34 21.71
C TYR A 483 15.66 -23.57 22.31
N TYR A 484 15.13 -22.54 22.97
CA TYR A 484 13.87 -22.54 23.67
C TYR A 484 13.00 -21.41 23.14
N ARG A 485 11.70 -21.65 23.05
CA ARG A 485 10.71 -20.64 22.73
C ARG A 485 9.54 -20.75 23.70
N ILE A 486 8.79 -19.67 23.83
CA ILE A 486 7.61 -19.67 24.71
C ILE A 486 6.38 -19.86 23.83
N GLN A 487 5.73 -21.01 23.92
CA GLN A 487 4.43 -21.19 23.30
C GLN A 487 3.40 -20.41 24.10
N LEU A 488 2.79 -19.42 23.44
CA LEU A 488 1.81 -18.56 24.09
C LEU A 488 0.47 -19.28 24.17
N PHE A 489 -0.04 -19.71 23.02
CA PHE A 489 -1.31 -20.41 22.87
C PHE A 489 -1.47 -20.96 21.45
N THR A 490 -2.38 -21.91 21.31
CA THR A 490 -2.77 -22.50 20.01
C THR A 490 -4.22 -22.15 19.71
N VAL A 491 -4.48 -21.59 18.54
CA VAL A 491 -5.80 -21.08 18.14
C VAL A 491 -6.16 -21.53 16.74
N ALA A 492 -7.42 -21.93 16.50
CA ALA A 492 -7.86 -22.40 15.18
C ALA A 492 -7.92 -21.29 14.11
N ARG A 493 -7.85 -20.02 14.50
CA ARG A 493 -7.86 -18.85 13.59
C ARG A 493 -6.76 -17.88 14.01
N LYS A 494 -6.20 -17.14 13.04
CA LYS A 494 -5.09 -16.23 13.31
C LYS A 494 -5.41 -15.24 14.43
N ALA A 495 -4.48 -15.12 15.37
CA ALA A 495 -4.54 -14.19 16.48
C ALA A 495 -4.35 -12.75 15.98
N THR A 496 -5.08 -11.82 16.59
CA THR A 496 -4.92 -10.39 16.31
C THR A 496 -3.77 -9.80 17.12
N ILE A 497 -3.13 -8.74 16.63
CA ILE A 497 -1.91 -8.15 17.23
C ILE A 497 -2.14 -7.75 18.71
N SER A 498 -3.35 -7.33 19.07
CA SER A 498 -3.72 -6.98 20.46
C SER A 498 -3.81 -8.19 21.41
N GLN A 499 -4.07 -9.39 20.88
CA GLN A 499 -4.10 -10.64 21.64
C GLN A 499 -2.71 -11.19 21.94
N LEU A 500 -1.70 -10.72 21.20
CA LEU A 500 -0.29 -11.06 21.42
C LEU A 500 0.33 -10.19 22.55
N LYS A 501 -0.45 -9.25 23.11
CA LYS A 501 -0.15 -8.48 24.33
C LYS A 501 1.18 -7.72 24.30
N GLY A 502 1.60 -7.29 23.11
CA GLY A 502 2.85 -6.56 22.92
C GLY A 502 4.08 -7.45 23.03
N ILE A 503 3.92 -8.76 23.17
CA ILE A 503 5.04 -9.69 23.19
C ILE A 503 5.63 -9.76 21.77
N SER A 504 6.94 -9.62 21.65
CA SER A 504 7.68 -9.62 20.38
C SER A 504 9.02 -10.34 20.56
N PRO A 505 9.59 -10.93 19.49
CA PRO A 505 8.93 -11.24 18.23
C PRO A 505 7.99 -12.44 18.39
N ILE A 506 6.96 -12.46 17.55
CA ILE A 506 5.97 -13.54 17.49
C ILE A 506 6.17 -14.34 16.22
N PHE A 507 6.35 -15.64 16.41
CA PHE A 507 6.41 -16.60 15.32
C PHE A 507 5.04 -17.26 15.18
N GLU A 508 4.44 -17.08 14.00
CA GLU A 508 3.17 -17.71 13.64
C GLU A 508 3.45 -18.99 12.86
N VAL A 509 3.08 -20.14 13.45
CA VAL A 509 3.22 -21.45 12.79
C VAL A 509 1.86 -22.05 12.52
N ARG A 510 1.67 -22.51 11.29
CA ARG A 510 0.49 -23.29 10.95
C ARG A 510 0.78 -24.78 11.18
N ALA A 511 0.16 -25.37 12.20
CA ALA A 511 0.23 -26.80 12.50
C ALA A 511 -1.14 -27.43 12.19
N GLY A 512 -1.29 -27.97 10.98
CA GLY A 512 -2.57 -28.49 10.48
C GLY A 512 -3.63 -27.39 10.35
N ASN A 513 -4.76 -27.55 11.07
CA ASN A 513 -5.87 -26.59 11.10
C ASN A 513 -5.77 -25.54 12.21
N HIS A 514 -4.65 -25.50 12.93
CA HIS A 514 -4.44 -24.54 14.02
C HIS A 514 -3.22 -23.68 13.76
N TYR A 515 -3.26 -22.47 14.31
CA TYR A 515 -2.14 -21.56 14.41
C TYR A 515 -1.55 -21.66 15.81
N VAL A 516 -0.26 -21.94 15.89
CA VAL A 516 0.50 -21.95 17.13
C VAL A 516 1.36 -20.69 17.13
N TYR A 517 1.24 -19.93 18.21
CA TYR A 517 2.01 -18.70 18.39
C TYR A 517 3.13 -18.94 19.39
N TYR A 518 4.35 -18.72 18.93
CA TYR A 518 5.54 -18.76 19.76
C TYR A 518 6.09 -17.35 19.94
N ALA A 519 6.68 -17.11 21.09
CA ALA A 519 7.28 -15.83 21.45
C ALA A 519 8.75 -15.99 21.79
N GLY A 520 9.55 -15.11 21.20
CA GLY A 520 10.99 -15.01 21.44
C GLY A 520 11.78 -16.25 21.05
N GLN A 521 13.10 -16.11 21.15
CA GLN A 521 14.05 -17.21 21.01
C GLN A 521 15.12 -17.09 22.09
N PHE A 522 15.33 -18.15 22.85
CA PHE A 522 16.24 -18.18 23.99
C PHE A 522 17.20 -19.35 23.85
N TYR A 523 18.46 -19.16 24.19
CA TYR A 523 19.48 -20.21 24.07
C TYR A 523 19.77 -20.92 25.40
N ASN A 524 19.12 -20.48 26.47
CA ASN A 524 19.21 -21.07 27.81
C ASN A 524 17.82 -21.09 28.48
N TYR A 525 17.60 -22.03 29.38
CA TYR A 525 16.28 -22.19 30.01
C TYR A 525 15.96 -21.08 31.01
N ALA A 526 16.98 -20.55 31.69
CA ALA A 526 16.81 -19.54 32.74
C ALA A 526 16.17 -18.26 32.17
N ASP A 527 16.57 -17.85 30.98
CA ASP A 527 16.06 -16.65 30.30
C ASP A 527 14.65 -16.87 29.77
N ALA A 528 14.39 -18.04 29.18
CA ALA A 528 13.05 -18.43 28.77
C ALA A 528 12.07 -18.45 29.96
N ALA A 529 12.51 -18.90 31.14
CA ALA A 529 11.70 -18.91 32.36
C ALA A 529 11.42 -17.49 32.90
N ARG A 530 12.43 -16.60 32.88
CA ARG A 530 12.28 -15.19 33.27
C ARG A 530 11.33 -14.44 32.33
N ALA A 531 11.43 -14.69 31.03
CA ALA A 531 10.52 -14.16 30.04
C ALA A 531 9.10 -14.73 30.20
N LEU A 532 8.95 -16.03 30.46
CA LEU A 532 7.65 -16.66 30.71
C LEU A 532 6.90 -16.02 31.89
N ALA A 533 7.60 -15.71 32.99
CA ALA A 533 7.00 -15.01 34.12
C ALA A 533 6.45 -13.61 33.72
N SER A 534 7.07 -12.96 32.75
CA SER A 534 6.63 -11.67 32.22
C SER A 534 5.45 -11.82 31.26
N VAL A 535 5.42 -12.87 30.43
CA VAL A 535 4.27 -13.25 29.60
C VAL A 535 3.03 -13.55 30.46
N LYS A 536 3.20 -14.32 31.55
CA LYS A 536 2.09 -14.67 32.46
C LYS A 536 1.53 -13.44 33.19
N ARG A 537 2.40 -12.51 33.62
CA ARG A 537 1.99 -11.23 34.23
C ARG A 537 1.24 -10.32 33.25
N ARG A 538 1.41 -10.50 31.94
CA ARG A 538 0.68 -9.80 30.87
C ARG A 538 -0.66 -10.47 30.51
N GLY A 539 -1.06 -11.51 31.24
CA GLY A 539 -2.38 -12.12 31.13
C GLY A 539 -2.45 -13.39 30.29
N ILE A 540 -1.31 -13.92 29.80
CA ILE A 540 -1.25 -15.21 29.11
C ILE A 540 -0.76 -16.26 30.11
N THR A 541 -1.67 -16.67 31.00
CA THR A 541 -1.37 -17.57 32.13
C THR A 541 -1.03 -19.00 31.68
N GLY A 542 -1.57 -19.42 30.53
CA GLY A 542 -1.35 -20.74 29.91
C GLY A 542 -0.07 -20.89 29.10
N ALA A 543 0.78 -19.86 29.02
CA ALA A 543 2.03 -19.95 28.28
C ALA A 543 3.01 -20.97 28.92
N ILE A 544 3.77 -21.67 28.08
CA ILE A 544 4.76 -22.68 28.47
C ILE A 544 6.06 -22.53 27.68
N VAL A 545 7.18 -22.94 28.28
CA VAL A 545 8.46 -23.06 27.56
C VAL A 545 8.47 -24.36 26.77
N VAL A 546 8.90 -24.30 25.52
CA VAL A 546 9.12 -25.47 24.64
C VAL A 546 10.59 -25.46 24.21
N ALA A 547 11.22 -26.62 24.24
CA ALA A 547 12.62 -26.80 23.85
C ALA A 547 12.70 -27.42 22.46
N TYR A 548 13.65 -26.98 21.66
CA TYR A 548 13.92 -27.47 20.31
C TYR A 548 15.40 -27.82 20.20
N PHE A 549 15.69 -28.94 19.54
CA PHE A 549 17.05 -29.31 19.18
C PHE A 549 17.06 -29.75 17.72
N GLN A 550 17.88 -29.10 16.89
CA GLN A 550 17.95 -29.36 15.44
C GLN A 550 16.58 -29.22 14.75
N GLY A 551 15.84 -28.15 15.09
CA GLY A 551 14.50 -27.89 14.55
C GLY A 551 13.39 -28.80 15.07
N LYS A 552 13.70 -29.83 15.87
CA LYS A 552 12.70 -30.76 16.44
C LYS A 552 12.41 -30.44 17.91
N SER A 553 11.12 -30.44 18.28
CA SER A 553 10.69 -30.26 19.66
C SER A 553 11.15 -31.43 20.54
N ILE A 554 11.75 -31.13 21.68
CA ILE A 554 12.21 -32.11 22.67
C ILE A 554 11.63 -31.77 24.06
N PRO A 555 11.57 -32.74 25.01
CA PRO A 555 11.16 -32.45 26.38
C PRO A 555 12.08 -31.39 27.03
N VAL A 556 11.50 -30.42 27.73
CA VAL A 556 12.26 -29.32 28.36
C VAL A 556 13.31 -29.83 29.34
N LEU A 557 13.00 -30.90 30.09
CA LEU A 557 13.95 -31.53 31.01
C LEU A 557 15.18 -32.08 30.28
N GLU A 558 14.98 -32.69 29.10
CA GLU A 558 16.07 -33.19 28.27
C GLU A 558 16.88 -32.04 27.65
N GLY A 559 16.22 -30.95 27.25
CA GLY A 559 16.92 -29.72 26.85
C GLY A 559 17.82 -29.20 27.99
N ARG A 560 17.28 -29.04 29.20
CA ARG A 560 18.02 -28.55 30.38
C ARG A 560 19.20 -29.46 30.75
N ARG A 561 19.05 -30.76 30.56
CA ARG A 561 20.14 -31.72 30.76
C ARG A 561 21.28 -31.51 29.76
N ARG A 562 20.95 -31.25 28.49
CA ARG A 562 21.93 -30.95 27.43
C ARG A 562 22.62 -29.60 27.63
N GLU A 563 21.87 -28.61 28.09
CA GLU A 563 22.39 -27.30 28.52
C GLU A 563 23.39 -27.45 29.67
N ALA A 564 23.07 -28.21 30.72
CA ALA A 564 23.98 -28.47 31.84
C ALA A 564 25.23 -29.29 31.44
N GLN A 565 25.21 -29.96 30.28
CA GLN A 565 26.31 -30.73 29.71
C GLN A 565 27.10 -29.95 28.64
N ASN A 566 26.79 -28.66 28.40
CA ASN A 566 27.35 -27.83 27.32
C ASN A 566 27.21 -28.43 25.91
N LYS A 567 26.17 -29.25 25.67
CA LYS A 567 25.86 -29.87 24.37
C LYS A 567 24.73 -29.13 23.67
N THR A 568 24.96 -27.86 23.33
CA THR A 568 23.93 -26.91 22.86
C THR A 568 23.97 -26.61 21.36
N ALA A 569 24.94 -27.11 20.62
CA ALA A 569 25.05 -27.03 19.15
C ALA A 569 25.27 -28.46 18.58
N PRO A 570 25.13 -28.73 17.27
CA PRO A 570 25.60 -30.01 16.73
C PRO A 570 27.06 -30.19 17.13
N GLU A 571 27.42 -31.36 17.67
CA GLU A 571 28.82 -31.68 17.96
C GLU A 571 29.60 -31.62 16.64
N GLY A 572 30.39 -30.55 16.45
CA GLY A 572 31.45 -30.47 15.44
C GLY A 572 31.17 -29.70 14.13
N VAL A 573 31.02 -28.37 14.15
CA VAL A 573 31.36 -27.56 12.95
C VAL A 573 32.00 -26.23 13.36
N ALA A 574 33.32 -26.23 13.53
CA ALA A 574 34.15 -25.14 13.03
C ALA A 574 34.58 -25.59 11.62
N ALA A 575 34.30 -24.80 10.58
CA ALA A 575 34.66 -25.18 9.22
C ALA A 575 36.12 -24.75 8.94
N PHE A 576 36.92 -25.65 8.36
CA PHE A 576 38.30 -25.40 7.98
C PHE A 576 38.51 -25.75 6.50
N HIS A 577 39.35 -25.00 5.79
CA HIS A 577 39.77 -25.28 4.41
C HIS A 577 41.27 -25.49 4.32
N VAL A 578 41.70 -26.30 3.35
CA VAL A 578 43.09 -26.52 2.99
C VAL A 578 43.39 -25.71 1.73
N TYR A 579 44.25 -24.71 1.82
CA TYR A 579 44.70 -23.88 0.70
C TYR A 579 45.88 -24.56 0.00
N LEU A 580 45.82 -24.69 -1.33
CA LEU A 580 46.81 -25.40 -2.16
C LEU A 580 47.83 -24.48 -2.84
N GLY A 581 47.55 -23.19 -2.95
CA GLY A 581 48.41 -22.20 -3.61
C GLY A 581 47.75 -21.44 -4.75
N SER A 582 48.49 -20.47 -5.30
CA SER A 582 48.08 -19.58 -6.38
C SER A 582 48.80 -19.93 -7.70
N ASN A 583 48.08 -19.94 -8.83
CA ASN A 583 48.47 -20.35 -10.21
C ASN A 583 48.43 -21.88 -10.47
N GLN A 584 48.87 -22.32 -11.67
CA GLN A 584 48.65 -23.69 -12.19
C GLN A 584 49.11 -24.76 -11.18
N ILE A 585 48.14 -25.50 -10.63
CA ILE A 585 48.41 -26.64 -9.75
C ILE A 585 49.12 -27.74 -10.57
N PRO A 586 50.24 -28.30 -10.07
CA PRO A 586 50.87 -29.46 -10.70
C PRO A 586 49.86 -30.61 -10.86
N PRO A 587 49.75 -31.26 -12.04
CA PRO A 587 48.82 -32.38 -12.24
C PRO A 587 49.02 -33.52 -11.23
N ALA A 588 50.25 -33.70 -10.73
CA ALA A 588 50.56 -34.66 -9.67
C ALA A 588 49.86 -34.34 -8.34
N LEU A 589 49.68 -33.05 -8.00
CA LEU A 589 48.95 -32.62 -6.80
C LEU A 589 47.44 -32.83 -6.97
N ILE A 590 46.89 -32.60 -8.16
CA ILE A 590 45.46 -32.87 -8.46
C ILE A 590 45.16 -34.37 -8.33
N SER A 591 46.02 -35.22 -8.90
CA SER A 591 45.89 -36.68 -8.80
C SER A 591 46.00 -37.16 -7.37
N LEU A 592 46.98 -36.64 -6.62
CA LEU A 592 47.21 -37.00 -5.23
C LEU A 592 46.07 -36.55 -4.31
N VAL A 593 45.47 -35.38 -4.57
CA VAL A 593 44.29 -34.91 -3.84
C VAL A 593 43.09 -35.82 -4.10
N GLY A 594 42.86 -36.23 -5.35
CA GLY A 594 41.79 -37.18 -5.69
C GLY A 594 41.99 -38.58 -5.10
N GLU A 595 43.23 -38.99 -4.79
CA GLU A 595 43.55 -40.24 -4.10
C GLU A 595 43.39 -40.15 -2.57
N LEU A 596 43.64 -38.98 -1.98
CA LEU A 596 43.67 -38.77 -0.52
C LEU A 596 42.39 -38.16 0.05
N SER A 597 41.52 -37.59 -0.78
CA SER A 597 40.29 -36.94 -0.34
C SER A 597 39.17 -37.02 -1.37
N ASP A 598 37.96 -37.34 -0.89
CA ASP A 598 36.74 -37.38 -1.71
C ASP A 598 36.17 -35.99 -2.01
N LYS A 599 36.90 -34.91 -1.66
CA LYS A 599 36.45 -33.51 -1.77
C LYS A 599 37.05 -32.84 -3.00
N ASP A 600 36.20 -32.13 -3.73
CA ASP A 600 36.60 -31.41 -4.95
C ASP A 600 37.55 -30.23 -4.64
N ILE A 601 38.46 -29.96 -5.58
CA ILE A 601 39.31 -28.77 -5.55
C ILE A 601 38.48 -27.58 -6.03
N ILE A 602 38.29 -26.61 -5.15
CA ILE A 602 37.57 -25.37 -5.42
C ILE A 602 38.56 -24.35 -5.99
N ARG A 603 38.30 -23.88 -7.21
CA ARG A 603 39.07 -22.82 -7.88
C ARG A 603 38.41 -21.47 -7.63
N VAL A 604 39.16 -20.53 -7.07
CA VAL A 604 38.73 -19.15 -6.82
C VAL A 604 39.62 -18.20 -7.62
N ILE A 605 39.03 -17.40 -8.51
CA ILE A 605 39.78 -16.45 -9.34
C ILE A 605 39.77 -15.10 -8.63
N THR A 606 40.93 -14.65 -8.17
CA THR A 606 41.14 -13.33 -7.57
C THR A 606 41.87 -12.42 -8.56
N GLY A 607 41.73 -11.10 -8.45
CA GLY A 607 42.28 -10.15 -9.43
C GLY A 607 43.81 -10.22 -9.64
N SER A 608 44.53 -10.91 -8.76
CA SER A 608 45.98 -11.12 -8.80
C SER A 608 46.41 -12.57 -9.10
N GLY A 609 45.48 -13.50 -9.35
CA GLY A 609 45.82 -14.91 -9.60
C GLY A 609 44.64 -15.87 -9.51
N THR A 610 44.89 -17.17 -9.65
CA THR A 610 43.90 -18.21 -9.38
C THR A 610 44.32 -19.01 -8.17
N ASP A 611 43.50 -19.00 -7.14
CA ASP A 611 43.71 -19.69 -5.86
C ASP A 611 42.90 -20.98 -5.81
N TYR A 612 43.43 -22.00 -5.13
CA TYR A 612 42.78 -23.30 -5.06
C TYR A 612 42.68 -23.82 -3.63
N PHE A 613 41.52 -24.41 -3.29
CA PHE A 613 41.18 -24.85 -1.93
C PHE A 613 40.52 -26.24 -1.92
N ILE A 614 40.60 -26.93 -0.78
CA ILE A 614 39.86 -28.18 -0.51
C ILE A 614 39.09 -28.01 0.80
N GLY A 615 37.80 -28.35 0.83
CA GLY A 615 36.94 -28.31 2.03
C GLY A 615 35.49 -27.87 1.73
N PRO A 616 34.63 -27.63 2.75
CA PRO A 616 34.89 -27.54 4.20
C PRO A 616 35.14 -28.85 4.91
N PHE A 617 36.11 -28.84 5.85
CA PHE A 617 36.37 -29.86 6.86
C PHE A 617 35.75 -29.44 8.20
N ALA A 618 35.19 -30.40 8.93
CA ALA A 618 34.46 -30.14 10.19
C ALA A 618 35.39 -29.88 11.40
N SER A 619 36.71 -30.07 11.24
CA SER A 619 37.72 -29.96 12.28
C SER A 619 39.07 -29.53 11.70
N ALA A 620 39.82 -28.71 12.45
CA ALA A 620 41.18 -28.29 12.10
C ALA A 620 42.09 -29.50 11.90
N SER A 621 41.90 -30.54 12.72
CA SER A 621 42.72 -31.75 12.67
C SER A 621 42.55 -32.54 11.36
N GLN A 622 41.33 -32.57 10.79
CA GLN A 622 41.07 -33.27 9.53
C GLN A 622 41.67 -32.51 8.34
N ALA A 623 41.60 -31.18 8.37
CA ALA A 623 42.27 -30.35 7.38
C ALA A 623 43.80 -30.44 7.50
N GLU A 624 44.33 -30.50 8.73
CA GLU A 624 45.77 -30.58 9.00
C GLU A 624 46.36 -31.93 8.61
N GLU A 625 45.61 -33.03 8.79
CA GLU A 625 46.01 -34.38 8.36
C GLU A 625 46.17 -34.47 6.84
N LEU A 626 45.22 -33.92 6.08
CA LEU A 626 45.37 -33.84 4.62
C LEU A 626 46.54 -32.92 4.23
N ALA A 627 46.67 -31.76 4.90
CA ALA A 627 47.74 -30.81 4.61
C ALA A 627 49.13 -31.33 4.97
N SER A 628 49.29 -32.15 6.02
CA SER A 628 50.58 -32.73 6.41
C SER A 628 51.04 -33.80 5.41
N VAL A 629 50.13 -34.66 4.97
CA VAL A 629 50.44 -35.70 3.95
C VAL A 629 50.83 -35.04 2.62
N LEU A 630 50.14 -33.97 2.22
CA LEU A 630 50.50 -33.23 1.01
C LEU A 630 51.88 -32.56 1.12
N ARG A 631 52.25 -32.03 2.30
CA ARG A 631 53.58 -31.48 2.56
C ARG A 631 54.68 -32.53 2.55
N GLU A 632 54.47 -33.69 3.18
CA GLU A 632 55.41 -34.81 3.16
C GLU A 632 55.68 -35.35 1.74
N LYS A 633 54.72 -35.17 0.83
CA LYS A 633 54.85 -35.53 -0.59
C LYS A 633 55.49 -34.43 -1.45
N GLY A 634 55.96 -33.35 -0.84
CA GLY A 634 56.75 -32.30 -1.49
C GLY A 634 55.97 -31.03 -1.88
N PHE A 635 54.76 -30.83 -1.35
CA PHE A 635 53.94 -29.64 -1.61
C PHE A 635 53.90 -28.71 -0.38
N ASP A 636 54.98 -27.95 -0.19
CA ASP A 636 55.20 -27.12 1.01
C ASP A 636 54.31 -25.86 1.11
N THR A 637 53.59 -25.51 0.04
CA THR A 637 52.74 -24.31 -0.02
C THR A 637 51.34 -24.52 0.58
N VAL A 638 51.04 -25.73 1.07
CA VAL A 638 49.71 -26.10 1.57
C VAL A 638 49.50 -25.62 3.00
N THR A 639 48.41 -24.90 3.26
CA THR A 639 48.10 -24.35 4.60
C THR A 639 46.63 -24.56 5.00
N VAL A 640 46.36 -24.74 6.30
CA VAL A 640 45.00 -24.85 6.83
C VAL A 640 44.50 -23.48 7.29
N GLN A 641 43.30 -23.12 6.88
CA GLN A 641 42.65 -21.87 7.23
C GLN A 641 41.31 -22.13 7.90
N GLN A 642 41.07 -21.48 9.04
CA GLN A 642 39.78 -21.54 9.72
C GLN A 642 38.79 -20.61 9.03
N VAL A 643 37.65 -21.17 8.63
CA VAL A 643 36.52 -20.41 8.13
C VAL A 643 35.80 -19.85 9.34
N THR A 644 36.11 -18.61 9.67
CA THR A 644 35.28 -17.80 10.54
C THR A 644 34.16 -17.24 9.67
N ASN A 645 32.91 -17.47 10.08
CA ASN A 645 31.79 -16.74 9.47
C ASN A 645 31.89 -15.26 9.78
#